data_AF-A0A4S2KQV8-F1
#
_entry.id   AF-A0A4S2KQV8-F1
#
_cell.length_a   1.000
_cell.length_b   1.000
_cell.length_c   1.000
_cell.angle_alpha   90.00
_cell.angle_beta   90.00
_cell.angle_gamma   90.00
#
_symmetry.space_group_name_H-M   'P 1'
#
loop_
_entity.id
_entity.type
_entity.pdbx_description
1 polymer ?
#
loop_
_entity_poly.entity_id
_entity_poly.type
_entity_poly.pdbx_seq_one_letter_code
_entity_poly.pdbx_strand_id
1 'polypeptide(L)'
;MAEGRKGSNRRRGGRKEEKRELRRMKNAKSEEIASWPQFSVADIENAVGIVEQEASLDLENFDNGSERINVKPSLMCPALRRQLQTHKNVLRLLHEHKLASTQINGQRILSIQPMRWSGPTPGIECEIFVGRIPKTIYEDTLYPLFKMVGEVFQIRLMVDMAELTRGYCFIMYTNPEDAARAIAELDEYEISPGRKIRVLASVNKCKLYVGPLPWHIGSEEVVRVIYASAWDIEYVSIYRFPNHDAAYAIVSFKSHRNAALARRKLRPERLFKCNDVHVEWARVDWNPSNVTVSLALSRRSTMSASKVPSDDHCDYRSPLSTRYASKEMRYNFSDQNKFGTWRRLWVYLAKAEMELGLAIKPEQIAEMEAHVDDIDFEAAAKEERLTRHDVMAHVHVFGKQCPLAAPIIHLGATSCYVGDNTDLLLLRQGFDILLPKLASVIQRLAKFAHEYRSLPTLGFTHLQPAQLTTVGKRATLWLQDLVMDERAIRRARNDLKFRGVKGTTGTQASFLQLFNGDEKKVKQLDALVTKMAGFEKYYAVTGQTYSRKVDIECLNVLSSLGASVHKICTDLRLLANMKEIEEPFESTQIGSSAMPYKRNPMRSERCCSVARHLMVLVNDVLHTAAVQWMERTLDDSANRRLALAEAYLSADTILMTLQNITEGLVVYPKVITRHVAQELPFMSSENVIMAMVKTGGDRQDCHEKIRVLSQEAAEQVKQHGLDNDLVDRIRRDPYFAPILPQLDALLDPSTFVGRAPQQVVEFLEEEVYPILKNYKGLESGKVELHI
;
A
#
# COMPACT_ATOMS: atom_id res chain seq x y z
N MET A 1 61.04 41.60 -5.15
CA MET A 1 61.90 40.41 -5.38
C MET A 1 62.07 39.67 -4.06
N ALA A 2 61.88 38.34 -4.09
CA ALA A 2 62.25 37.28 -3.13
C ALA A 2 61.87 37.45 -1.64
N GLU A 3 60.91 36.72 -1.07
CA GLU A 3 60.90 35.28 -0.66
C GLU A 3 61.86 34.89 0.47
N GLY A 4 61.35 34.17 1.49
CA GLY A 4 62.14 33.13 2.17
C GLY A 4 61.93 32.81 3.66
N ARG A 5 60.94 31.94 3.97
CA ARG A 5 60.97 30.85 4.99
C ARG A 5 61.14 31.15 6.50
N LYS A 6 60.04 31.00 7.25
CA LYS A 6 59.98 30.26 8.53
C LYS A 6 58.61 29.57 8.68
N GLY A 7 58.57 28.24 8.62
CA GLY A 7 57.34 27.47 8.84
C GLY A 7 57.54 25.97 8.76
N SER A 8 57.95 25.33 9.87
CA SER A 8 57.89 23.87 10.04
C SER A 8 57.99 23.50 11.52
N ASN A 9 56.86 23.44 12.25
CA ASN A 9 56.74 22.51 13.39
C ASN A 9 55.31 22.23 13.94
N ARG A 10 54.21 22.48 13.20
CA ARG A 10 52.84 22.33 13.74
C ARG A 10 52.03 21.13 13.23
N ARG A 11 52.62 20.15 12.53
CA ARG A 11 51.87 19.00 11.95
C ARG A 11 52.02 17.64 12.67
N ARG A 12 52.71 17.56 13.82
CA ARG A 12 52.84 16.30 14.58
C ARG A 12 51.92 16.15 15.80
N GLY A 13 51.24 17.22 16.24
CA GLY A 13 50.34 17.20 17.41
C GLY A 13 48.95 16.62 17.11
N GLY A 14 48.25 17.11 16.08
CA GLY A 14 46.85 16.76 15.80
C GLY A 14 46.59 15.28 15.50
N ARG A 15 47.55 14.57 14.89
CA ARG A 15 47.41 13.14 14.58
C ARG A 15 47.43 12.21 15.81
N LYS A 16 47.95 12.66 16.96
CA LYS A 16 47.91 11.89 18.20
C LYS A 16 46.60 12.09 18.97
N GLU A 17 46.00 13.26 18.84
CA GLU A 17 44.75 13.63 19.52
C GLU A 17 43.53 12.98 18.84
N GLU A 18 43.51 13.01 17.51
CA GLU A 18 42.50 12.36 16.66
C GLU A 18 42.50 10.83 16.84
N LYS A 19 43.67 10.20 17.03
CA LYS A 19 43.77 8.76 17.37
C LYS A 19 43.28 8.43 18.79
N ARG A 20 43.30 9.40 19.70
CA ARG A 20 42.86 9.23 21.10
C ARG A 20 41.33 9.38 21.21
N GLU A 21 40.74 10.30 20.44
CA GLU A 21 39.29 10.40 20.26
C GLU A 21 38.71 9.19 19.53
N LEU A 22 39.37 8.69 18.47
CA LEU A 22 38.91 7.46 17.79
C LEU A 22 38.92 6.23 18.70
N ARG A 23 39.86 6.17 19.66
CA ARG A 23 39.90 5.12 20.70
C ARG A 23 38.80 5.30 21.75
N ARG A 24 38.48 6.55 22.13
CA ARG A 24 37.35 6.85 23.03
C ARG A 24 36.00 6.52 22.39
N MET A 25 35.79 6.85 21.11
CA MET A 25 34.55 6.53 20.39
C MET A 25 34.42 5.02 20.13
N LYS A 26 35.53 4.29 19.93
CA LYS A 26 35.51 2.82 19.84
C LYS A 26 35.17 2.16 21.18
N ASN A 27 35.66 2.69 22.30
CA ASN A 27 35.35 2.16 23.63
C ASN A 27 33.92 2.53 24.09
N ALA A 28 33.40 3.70 23.72
CA ALA A 28 32.01 4.09 24.00
C ALA A 28 30.99 3.22 23.24
N LYS A 29 31.29 2.85 21.99
CA LYS A 29 30.46 1.90 21.22
C LYS A 29 30.49 0.47 21.76
N SER A 30 31.55 0.06 22.46
CA SER A 30 31.57 -1.26 23.10
C SER A 30 30.76 -1.31 24.40
N GLU A 31 30.52 -0.18 25.06
CA GLU A 31 29.70 -0.12 26.29
C GLU A 31 28.19 -0.06 25.97
N GLU A 32 27.75 0.58 24.87
CA GLU A 32 26.33 0.61 24.49
C GLU A 32 25.79 -0.72 23.93
N ILE A 33 26.65 -1.55 23.31
CA ILE A 33 26.26 -2.89 22.81
C ILE A 33 26.00 -3.88 23.97
N ALA A 34 26.47 -3.57 25.18
CA ALA A 34 26.24 -4.39 26.37
C ALA A 34 24.84 -4.25 26.98
N SER A 35 23.96 -3.39 26.44
CA SER A 35 22.66 -3.05 27.04
C SER A 35 21.41 -3.62 26.35
N TRP A 36 21.58 -4.47 25.33
CA TRP A 36 20.46 -5.24 24.77
C TRP A 36 20.19 -6.44 25.67
N PRO A 37 18.92 -6.83 25.92
CA PRO A 37 18.63 -7.99 26.77
C PRO A 37 19.31 -9.22 26.16
N GLN A 38 20.36 -9.69 26.82
CA GLN A 38 20.96 -10.98 26.51
C GLN A 38 20.02 -12.03 27.08
N PHE A 39 19.17 -12.61 26.24
CA PHE A 39 18.52 -13.86 26.58
C PHE A 39 19.62 -14.91 26.76
N SER A 40 19.79 -15.40 27.98
CA SER A 40 20.69 -16.51 28.27
C SER A 40 20.17 -17.79 27.60
N VAL A 41 21.04 -18.80 27.46
CA VAL A 41 20.60 -20.14 27.02
C VAL A 41 19.46 -20.65 27.91
N ALA A 42 19.47 -20.30 29.21
CA ALA A 42 18.39 -20.62 30.14
C ALA A 42 17.09 -19.85 29.87
N ASP A 43 17.14 -18.62 29.33
CA ASP A 43 15.95 -17.85 28.98
C ASP A 43 15.29 -18.35 27.68
N ILE A 44 16.09 -18.89 26.76
CA ILE A 44 15.61 -19.54 25.53
C ILE A 44 15.14 -20.96 25.83
N GLU A 45 15.83 -21.70 26.70
CA GLU A 45 15.36 -23.00 27.21
C GLU A 45 14.09 -22.85 28.04
N ASN A 46 13.91 -21.75 28.78
CA ASN A 46 12.64 -21.41 29.43
C ASN A 46 11.57 -21.00 28.41
N ALA A 47 11.88 -20.18 27.39
CA ALA A 47 10.89 -19.82 26.37
C ALA A 47 10.45 -21.03 25.51
N VAL A 48 11.37 -21.95 25.22
CA VAL A 48 11.10 -23.22 24.53
C VAL A 48 10.43 -24.22 25.47
N GLY A 49 10.81 -24.23 26.75
CA GLY A 49 10.14 -24.98 27.81
C GLY A 49 8.73 -24.48 28.08
N ILE A 50 8.45 -23.19 27.90
CA ILE A 50 7.12 -22.58 27.94
C ILE A 50 6.31 -22.99 26.70
N VAL A 51 6.92 -23.09 25.51
CA VAL A 51 6.24 -23.59 24.29
C VAL A 51 6.02 -25.11 24.34
N GLU A 52 6.89 -25.88 25.00
CA GLU A 52 6.73 -27.32 25.24
C GLU A 52 5.83 -27.61 26.47
N GLN A 53 5.73 -26.72 27.46
CA GLN A 53 4.76 -26.76 28.57
C GLN A 53 3.37 -26.27 28.15
N GLU A 54 3.25 -25.30 27.24
CA GLU A 54 1.97 -24.96 26.58
C GLU A 54 1.46 -26.13 25.72
N ALA A 55 2.34 -27.06 25.34
CA ALA A 55 1.99 -28.33 24.71
C ALA A 55 1.91 -29.52 25.71
N SER A 56 2.39 -29.37 26.95
CA SER A 56 2.35 -30.39 28.00
C SER A 56 2.72 -29.85 29.39
N LEU A 57 1.76 -29.30 30.15
CA LEU A 57 1.42 -29.67 31.54
C LEU A 57 0.36 -28.74 32.18
N ASP A 58 -0.53 -29.40 32.92
CA ASP A 58 -1.30 -28.96 34.10
C ASP A 58 -2.47 -27.98 33.97
N LEU A 59 -3.56 -28.54 33.43
CA LEU A 59 -4.83 -28.58 34.17
C LEU A 59 -4.80 -29.77 35.16
N GLU A 60 -4.14 -29.59 36.30
CA GLU A 60 -4.43 -30.36 37.52
C GLU A 60 -4.75 -29.36 38.65
N ASN A 61 -5.89 -28.69 38.46
CA ASN A 61 -6.84 -28.33 39.51
C ASN A 61 -8.13 -27.80 38.87
N PHE A 62 -8.70 -28.51 37.90
CA PHE A 62 -10.10 -28.32 37.55
C PHE A 62 -10.70 -29.66 37.11
N ASP A 63 -11.21 -30.33 38.13
CA ASP A 63 -12.34 -31.23 38.05
C ASP A 63 -13.58 -30.45 37.54
N ASN A 64 -14.48 -31.10 36.81
CA ASN A 64 -15.72 -30.60 36.16
C ASN A 64 -15.63 -30.05 34.73
N GLY A 65 -16.25 -30.79 33.79
CA GLY A 65 -16.86 -30.23 32.58
C GLY A 65 -16.47 -30.90 31.26
N SER A 66 -16.93 -32.13 31.04
CA SER A 66 -17.13 -32.81 29.75
C SER A 66 -15.91 -33.20 28.88
N GLU A 67 -15.77 -34.52 28.75
CA GLU A 67 -15.18 -35.37 27.69
C GLU A 67 -14.16 -34.77 26.69
N ARG A 68 -12.89 -35.19 26.85
CA ARG A 68 -11.78 -34.92 25.91
C ARG A 68 -11.63 -36.03 24.86
N ILE A 69 -11.59 -35.62 23.60
CA ILE A 69 -11.10 -36.43 22.47
C ILE A 69 -9.59 -36.63 22.63
N ASN A 70 -9.15 -37.89 22.64
CA ASN A 70 -7.77 -38.31 22.92
C ASN A 70 -7.04 -38.61 21.61
N VAL A 71 -6.12 -37.73 21.15
CA VAL A 71 -5.30 -37.96 19.95
C VAL A 71 -3.86 -38.31 20.36
N LYS A 72 -3.45 -39.56 20.11
CA LYS A 72 -2.09 -40.07 20.42
C LYS A 72 -1.01 -39.44 19.51
N PRO A 73 0.24 -39.22 20.00
CA PRO A 73 1.41 -38.75 19.23
C PRO A 73 1.88 -39.65 18.06
N SER A 74 1.16 -40.74 17.79
CA SER A 74 1.36 -41.65 16.67
C SER A 74 0.78 -41.13 15.34
N LEU A 75 0.13 -39.96 15.32
CA LEU A 75 -0.57 -39.42 14.14
C LEU A 75 0.21 -38.36 13.32
N MET A 76 1.50 -38.14 13.56
CA MET A 76 2.30 -37.26 12.69
C MET A 76 2.95 -38.03 11.55
N CYS A 77 2.65 -37.63 10.30
CA CYS A 77 3.24 -38.25 9.13
C CYS A 77 4.78 -38.09 9.12
N PRO A 78 5.55 -39.07 8.65
CA PRO A 78 7.02 -39.02 8.66
C PRO A 78 7.64 -37.80 7.96
N ALA A 79 6.92 -37.18 7.02
CA ALA A 79 7.34 -35.97 6.32
C ALA A 79 7.38 -34.74 7.25
N LEU A 80 6.36 -34.57 8.10
CA LEU A 80 6.25 -33.45 9.03
C LEU A 80 7.34 -33.49 10.11
N ARG A 81 7.68 -34.69 10.60
CA ARG A 81 8.81 -34.87 11.56
C ARG A 81 10.15 -34.46 10.96
N ARG A 82 10.41 -34.82 9.70
CA ARG A 82 11.67 -34.43 9.02
C ARG A 82 11.75 -32.92 8.84
N GLN A 83 10.65 -32.27 8.46
CA GLN A 83 10.60 -30.82 8.27
C GLN A 83 10.86 -30.07 9.58
N LEU A 84 10.25 -30.51 10.69
CA LEU A 84 10.52 -29.96 12.03
C LEU A 84 12.00 -30.12 12.43
N GLN A 85 12.60 -31.28 12.16
CA GLN A 85 14.01 -31.52 12.48
C GLN A 85 14.96 -30.62 11.66
N THR A 86 14.70 -30.45 10.36
CA THR A 86 15.46 -29.53 9.50
C THR A 86 15.34 -28.09 10.01
N HIS A 87 14.15 -27.66 10.41
CA HIS A 87 13.94 -26.32 10.95
C HIS A 87 14.73 -26.10 12.25
N LYS A 88 14.72 -27.08 13.17
CA LYS A 88 15.54 -27.06 14.39
C LYS A 88 17.04 -26.94 14.09
N ASN A 89 17.55 -27.67 13.10
CA ASN A 89 18.96 -27.62 12.72
C ASN A 89 19.37 -26.26 12.13
N VAL A 90 18.53 -25.67 11.28
CA VAL A 90 18.80 -24.33 10.69
C VAL A 90 18.77 -23.25 11.76
N LEU A 91 17.83 -23.29 12.72
CA LEU A 91 17.80 -22.35 13.85
C LEU A 91 19.07 -22.44 14.72
N ARG A 92 19.55 -23.66 14.97
CA ARG A 92 20.82 -23.88 15.67
C ARG A 92 21.99 -23.25 14.92
N LEU A 93 22.07 -23.47 13.60
CA LEU A 93 23.09 -22.90 12.73
C LEU A 93 23.09 -21.35 12.78
N LEU A 94 21.90 -20.73 12.76
CA LEU A 94 21.75 -19.27 12.84
C LEU A 94 22.33 -18.71 14.14
N HIS A 95 22.06 -19.39 15.26
CA HIS A 95 22.55 -19.00 16.57
C HIS A 95 24.06 -19.21 16.70
N GLU A 96 24.56 -20.42 16.38
CA GLU A 96 25.97 -20.81 16.51
C GLU A 96 26.90 -19.93 15.66
N HIS A 97 26.46 -19.53 14.48
CA HIS A 97 27.28 -18.76 13.54
C HIS A 97 26.90 -17.27 13.44
N LYS A 98 25.93 -16.81 14.25
CA LYS A 98 25.39 -15.44 14.25
C LYS A 98 25.04 -14.97 12.84
N LEU A 99 24.15 -15.72 12.20
CA LEU A 99 23.66 -15.44 10.86
C LEU A 99 22.27 -14.79 10.93
N ALA A 100 21.99 -13.88 10.01
CA ALA A 100 20.64 -13.40 9.74
C ALA A 100 19.98 -14.29 8.68
N SER A 101 18.71 -14.66 8.89
CA SER A 101 17.90 -15.39 7.91
C SER A 101 16.92 -14.44 7.23
N THR A 102 16.71 -14.58 5.92
CA THR A 102 15.66 -13.87 5.18
C THR A 102 15.12 -14.75 4.07
N GLN A 103 13.80 -14.81 3.91
CA GLN A 103 13.13 -15.58 2.85
C GLN A 103 12.46 -14.64 1.86
N ILE A 104 12.89 -14.67 0.59
CA ILE A 104 12.39 -13.78 -0.47
C ILE A 104 12.21 -14.58 -1.76
N ASN A 105 11.01 -14.56 -2.36
CA ASN A 105 10.74 -15.10 -3.70
C ASN A 105 11.23 -16.54 -3.96
N GLY A 106 11.05 -17.45 -3.00
CA GLY A 106 11.50 -18.85 -3.12
C GLY A 106 13.00 -19.05 -2.93
N GLN A 107 13.65 -18.13 -2.21
CA GLN A 107 15.04 -18.23 -1.78
C GLN A 107 15.10 -18.09 -0.26
N ARG A 108 15.83 -18.97 0.41
CA ARG A 108 16.20 -18.81 1.81
C ARG A 108 17.66 -18.38 1.87
N ILE A 109 17.87 -17.20 2.45
CA ILE A 109 19.14 -16.51 2.47
C ILE A 109 19.65 -16.48 3.89
N LEU A 110 20.82 -17.06 4.15
CA LEU A 110 21.53 -16.92 5.43
C LEU A 110 22.77 -16.06 5.18
N SER A 111 22.95 -14.99 5.95
CA SER A 111 24.02 -14.01 5.75
C SER A 111 24.68 -13.62 7.06
N ILE A 112 25.98 -13.34 7.02
CA ILE A 112 26.69 -12.76 8.17
C ILE A 112 26.33 -11.28 8.40
N GLN A 113 25.68 -10.61 7.44
CA GLN A 113 25.21 -9.22 7.58
C GLN A 113 23.79 -9.19 8.19
N PRO A 114 23.49 -8.28 9.13
CA PRO A 114 24.33 -7.22 9.68
C PRO A 114 25.20 -7.62 10.89
N MET A 115 25.10 -8.86 11.36
CA MET A 115 25.65 -9.27 12.67
C MET A 115 27.19 -9.27 12.76
N ARG A 116 27.88 -9.61 11.66
CA ARG A 116 29.35 -9.80 11.62
C ARG A 116 30.03 -9.07 10.46
N TRP A 117 29.28 -8.33 9.63
CA TRP A 117 29.83 -7.61 8.47
C TRP A 117 29.25 -6.20 8.35
N SER A 118 30.15 -5.20 8.32
CA SER A 118 29.80 -3.78 8.20
C SER A 118 30.33 -3.11 6.92
N GLY A 119 30.96 -3.89 6.03
CA GLY A 119 31.48 -3.42 4.74
C GLY A 119 30.46 -3.55 3.60
N PRO A 120 30.80 -3.14 2.36
CA PRO A 120 29.97 -3.40 1.18
C PRO A 120 29.88 -4.92 0.91
N THR A 121 28.83 -5.34 0.21
CA THR A 121 28.66 -6.73 -0.24
C THR A 121 29.82 -7.15 -1.16
N PRO A 122 30.41 -8.35 -0.98
CA PRO A 122 31.44 -8.87 -1.87
C PRO A 122 31.01 -8.93 -3.34
N GLY A 123 31.97 -8.80 -4.26
CA GLY A 123 31.72 -8.82 -5.70
C GLY A 123 31.38 -10.22 -6.25
N ILE A 124 30.96 -10.29 -7.52
CA ILE A 124 30.49 -11.52 -8.17
C ILE A 124 31.59 -12.59 -8.27
N GLU A 125 32.85 -12.16 -8.34
CA GLU A 125 34.05 -13.00 -8.30
C GLU A 125 34.18 -13.82 -7.00
N CYS A 126 33.44 -13.44 -5.95
CA CYS A 126 33.38 -14.16 -4.68
C CYS A 126 32.23 -15.17 -4.62
N GLU A 127 31.41 -15.29 -5.68
CA GLU A 127 30.24 -16.16 -5.70
C GLU A 127 30.46 -17.45 -6.52
N ILE A 128 30.05 -18.56 -5.93
CA ILE A 128 30.03 -19.89 -6.55
C ILE A 128 28.60 -20.41 -6.69
N PHE A 129 28.40 -21.24 -7.71
CA PHE A 129 27.19 -22.02 -7.92
C PHE A 129 27.43 -23.45 -7.46
N VAL A 130 26.53 -23.96 -6.61
CA VAL A 130 26.56 -25.35 -6.14
C VAL A 130 25.31 -26.07 -6.64
N GLY A 131 25.51 -27.07 -7.50
CA GLY A 131 24.44 -27.88 -8.09
C GLY A 131 24.52 -29.35 -7.69
N ARG A 132 23.54 -30.14 -8.15
CA ARG A 132 23.38 -31.57 -7.83
C ARG A 132 23.22 -31.85 -6.33
N ILE A 133 22.66 -30.90 -5.58
CA ILE A 133 22.40 -31.06 -4.15
C ILE A 133 21.21 -32.02 -3.98
N PRO A 134 21.34 -33.11 -3.20
CA PRO A 134 20.22 -34.00 -2.90
C PRO A 134 19.08 -33.23 -2.22
N LYS A 135 17.82 -33.61 -2.51
CA LYS A 135 16.64 -32.91 -1.97
C LYS A 135 16.48 -33.00 -0.44
N THR A 136 17.30 -33.81 0.21
CA THR A 136 17.33 -34.02 1.66
C THR A 136 18.37 -33.16 2.37
N ILE A 137 19.20 -32.42 1.62
CA ILE A 137 20.31 -31.62 2.14
C ILE A 137 19.94 -30.14 2.14
N TYR A 138 20.19 -29.48 3.27
CA TYR A 138 19.88 -28.08 3.53
C TYR A 138 21.13 -27.32 4.02
N GLU A 139 20.94 -26.07 4.42
CA GLU A 139 22.00 -25.16 4.84
C GLU A 139 22.73 -25.64 6.10
N ASP A 140 22.08 -26.44 6.95
CA ASP A 140 22.70 -27.05 8.13
C ASP A 140 23.89 -27.95 7.78
N THR A 141 23.86 -28.59 6.60
CA THR A 141 24.96 -29.42 6.09
C THR A 141 25.87 -28.63 5.15
N LEU A 142 25.30 -27.76 4.31
CA LEU A 142 26.06 -27.01 3.31
C LEU A 142 26.92 -25.91 3.93
N TYR A 143 26.39 -25.13 4.87
CA TYR A 143 27.12 -24.00 5.44
C TYR A 143 28.41 -24.44 6.16
N PRO A 144 28.42 -25.46 7.04
CA PRO A 144 29.65 -25.94 7.64
C PRO A 144 30.67 -26.46 6.62
N LEU A 145 30.22 -27.19 5.60
CA LEU A 145 31.08 -27.73 4.54
C LEU A 145 31.85 -26.63 3.82
N PHE A 146 31.14 -25.61 3.33
CA PHE A 146 31.74 -24.51 2.58
C PHE A 146 32.51 -23.52 3.47
N LYS A 147 32.15 -23.43 4.76
CA LYS A 147 32.91 -22.65 5.75
C LYS A 147 34.31 -23.21 6.04
N MET A 148 34.54 -24.51 5.83
CA MET A 148 35.90 -25.08 5.99
C MET A 148 36.90 -24.52 4.99
N VAL A 149 36.44 -24.08 3.81
CA VAL A 149 37.31 -23.52 2.76
C VAL A 149 37.62 -22.04 3.04
N GLY A 150 36.64 -21.27 3.51
CA GLY A 150 36.78 -19.83 3.76
C GLY A 150 35.55 -19.24 4.43
N GLU A 151 35.59 -17.95 4.80
CA GLU A 151 34.47 -17.31 5.48
C GLU A 151 33.32 -17.05 4.49
N VAL A 152 32.20 -17.75 4.71
CA VAL A 152 30.99 -17.60 3.88
C VAL A 152 30.26 -16.32 4.29
N PHE A 153 30.21 -15.35 3.37
CA PHE A 153 29.44 -14.12 3.52
C PHE A 153 27.93 -14.40 3.46
N GLN A 154 27.48 -15.18 2.47
CA GLN A 154 26.07 -15.46 2.25
C GLN A 154 25.85 -16.83 1.58
N ILE A 155 24.85 -17.58 2.02
CA ILE A 155 24.32 -18.75 1.32
C ILE A 155 22.87 -18.48 0.91
N ARG A 156 22.54 -18.75 -0.35
CA ARG A 156 21.21 -18.60 -0.93
C ARG A 156 20.72 -19.95 -1.45
N LEU A 157 19.97 -20.68 -0.62
CA LEU A 157 19.36 -21.94 -1.01
C LEU A 157 18.04 -21.68 -1.73
N MET A 158 17.87 -22.29 -2.90
CA MET A 158 16.66 -22.16 -3.68
C MET A 158 15.63 -23.18 -3.18
N VAL A 159 14.48 -22.70 -2.71
CA VAL A 159 13.42 -23.53 -2.14
C VAL A 159 12.09 -23.30 -2.90
N ASP A 160 11.18 -24.24 -2.84
CA ASP A 160 9.81 -24.05 -3.32
C ASP A 160 8.89 -23.46 -2.23
N MET A 161 7.60 -23.30 -2.54
CA MET A 161 6.62 -22.77 -1.58
C MET A 161 6.33 -23.75 -0.44
N ALA A 162 6.75 -25.00 -0.55
CA ALA A 162 6.66 -26.02 0.50
C ALA A 162 8.00 -26.19 1.27
N GLU A 163 8.93 -25.24 1.12
CA GLU A 163 10.26 -25.23 1.72
C GLU A 163 11.19 -26.38 1.32
N LEU A 164 10.87 -27.11 0.24
CA LEU A 164 11.73 -28.16 -0.28
C LEU A 164 12.81 -27.54 -1.16
N THR A 165 14.05 -28.01 -1.00
CA THR A 165 15.17 -27.55 -1.82
C THR A 165 15.00 -27.92 -3.29
N ARG A 166 15.31 -26.96 -4.17
CA ARG A 166 15.35 -27.14 -5.63
C ARG A 166 16.63 -27.83 -6.12
N GLY A 167 17.52 -28.23 -5.21
CA GLY A 167 18.72 -29.00 -5.50
C GLY A 167 19.92 -28.19 -5.98
N TYR A 168 19.91 -26.88 -5.75
CA TYR A 168 21.06 -25.99 -6.00
C TYR A 168 21.03 -24.75 -5.09
N CYS A 169 22.19 -24.17 -4.85
CA CYS A 169 22.35 -22.92 -4.10
C CYS A 169 23.46 -22.04 -4.69
N PHE A 170 23.50 -20.79 -4.24
CA PHE A 170 24.61 -19.87 -4.49
C PHE A 170 25.28 -19.55 -3.17
N ILE A 171 26.62 -19.60 -3.14
CA ILE A 171 27.41 -19.29 -1.95
C ILE A 171 28.37 -18.18 -2.31
N MET A 172 28.35 -17.12 -1.51
CA MET A 172 29.23 -15.98 -1.63
C MET A 172 30.22 -15.99 -0.48
N TYR A 173 31.51 -16.00 -0.80
CA TYR A 173 32.59 -15.83 0.17
C TYR A 173 32.86 -14.35 0.42
N THR A 174 33.60 -14.04 1.48
CA THR A 174 34.07 -12.67 1.70
C THR A 174 35.15 -12.26 0.69
N ASN A 175 35.88 -13.23 0.13
CA ASN A 175 37.06 -13.02 -0.71
C ASN A 175 37.01 -13.91 -1.98
N PRO A 176 37.56 -13.46 -3.13
CA PRO A 176 37.55 -14.24 -4.38
C PRO A 176 38.48 -15.46 -4.35
N GLU A 177 39.54 -15.42 -3.57
CA GLU A 177 40.49 -16.55 -3.41
C GLU A 177 39.79 -17.77 -2.79
N ASP A 178 38.90 -17.56 -1.81
CA ASP A 178 38.14 -18.61 -1.15
C ASP A 178 37.12 -19.25 -2.10
N ALA A 179 36.49 -18.44 -2.96
CA ALA A 179 35.60 -18.92 -4.00
C ALA A 179 36.33 -19.80 -5.03
N ALA A 180 37.53 -19.40 -5.45
CA ALA A 180 38.36 -20.20 -6.36
C ALA A 180 38.82 -21.52 -5.72
N ARG A 181 39.23 -21.50 -4.44
CA ARG A 181 39.58 -22.71 -3.68
C ARG A 181 38.39 -23.64 -3.51
N ALA A 182 37.20 -23.11 -3.24
CA ALA A 182 35.99 -23.92 -3.10
C ALA A 182 35.65 -24.67 -4.40
N ILE A 183 35.86 -24.04 -5.56
CA ILE A 183 35.69 -24.72 -6.86
C ILE A 183 36.73 -25.82 -7.04
N ALA A 184 37.99 -25.58 -6.68
CA ALA A 184 39.06 -26.56 -6.86
C ALA A 184 38.95 -27.76 -5.89
N GLU A 185 38.52 -27.52 -4.65
CA GLU A 185 38.53 -28.53 -3.58
C GLU A 185 37.19 -29.26 -3.42
N LEU A 186 36.06 -28.61 -3.72
CA LEU A 186 34.72 -29.15 -3.45
C LEU A 186 33.93 -29.54 -4.70
N ASP A 187 34.44 -29.32 -5.92
CA ASP A 187 33.81 -29.89 -7.11
C ASP A 187 33.92 -31.42 -7.10
N GLU A 188 32.81 -32.10 -7.42
CA GLU A 188 32.65 -33.55 -7.32
C GLU A 188 32.82 -34.13 -5.89
N TYR A 189 32.69 -33.29 -4.85
CA TYR A 189 32.69 -33.72 -3.44
C TYR A 189 31.47 -34.60 -3.12
N GLU A 190 31.69 -35.72 -2.44
CA GLU A 190 30.63 -36.65 -2.06
C GLU A 190 29.95 -36.22 -0.75
N ILE A 191 28.79 -35.54 -0.87
CA ILE A 191 28.06 -35.00 0.29
C ILE A 191 27.20 -36.05 1.01
N SER A 192 26.85 -37.13 0.32
CA SER A 192 26.13 -38.28 0.87
C SER A 192 26.43 -39.50 0.00
N PRO A 193 26.26 -40.75 0.49
CA PRO A 193 26.70 -41.95 -0.22
C PRO A 193 26.20 -42.01 -1.68
N GLY A 194 27.15 -42.02 -2.62
CA GLY A 194 26.89 -42.05 -4.07
C GLY A 194 26.37 -40.75 -4.68
N ARG A 195 26.39 -39.63 -3.95
CA ARG A 195 25.88 -38.32 -4.42
C ARG A 195 26.96 -37.25 -4.31
N LYS A 196 27.49 -36.88 -5.48
CA LYS A 196 28.48 -35.82 -5.63
C LYS A 196 27.83 -34.48 -5.97
N ILE A 197 28.25 -33.43 -5.28
CA ILE A 197 27.87 -32.05 -5.60
C ILE A 197 28.75 -31.52 -6.72
N ARG A 198 28.26 -30.51 -7.45
CA ARG A 198 29.04 -29.82 -8.48
C ARG A 198 29.24 -28.38 -8.08
N VAL A 199 30.48 -27.90 -8.07
CA VAL A 199 30.84 -26.54 -7.69
C VAL A 199 31.47 -25.82 -8.87
N LEU A 200 30.88 -24.71 -9.29
CA LEU A 200 31.31 -23.94 -10.45
C LEU A 200 31.36 -22.45 -10.10
N ALA A 201 32.17 -21.69 -10.83
CA ALA A 201 32.11 -20.23 -10.76
C ALA A 201 30.69 -19.73 -11.11
N SER A 202 30.16 -18.80 -10.32
CA SER A 202 28.86 -18.18 -10.62
C SER A 202 29.02 -17.28 -11.84
N VAL A 203 28.43 -17.69 -12.97
CA VAL A 203 28.43 -16.88 -14.20
C VAL A 203 27.08 -16.22 -14.37
N ASN A 204 27.06 -14.88 -14.31
CA ASN A 204 25.87 -14.10 -14.65
C ASN A 204 25.59 -14.21 -16.15
N LYS A 205 24.59 -15.01 -16.52
CA LYS A 205 24.10 -15.04 -17.91
C LYS A 205 23.28 -13.78 -18.17
N CYS A 206 23.94 -12.73 -18.59
CA CYS A 206 23.32 -11.42 -18.86
C CYS A 206 23.10 -11.15 -20.35
N LYS A 207 23.42 -12.09 -21.25
CA LYS A 207 23.30 -11.90 -22.71
C LYS A 207 22.35 -12.91 -23.34
N LEU A 208 21.43 -12.43 -24.19
CA LEU A 208 20.54 -13.26 -25.00
C LEU A 208 20.87 -13.14 -26.49
N TYR A 209 20.76 -14.25 -27.20
CA TYR A 209 20.73 -14.32 -28.66
C TYR A 209 19.28 -14.31 -29.12
N VAL A 210 18.96 -13.48 -30.12
CA VAL A 210 17.64 -13.34 -30.72
C VAL A 210 17.79 -13.46 -32.24
N GLY A 211 17.37 -14.57 -32.83
CA GLY A 211 17.47 -14.80 -34.27
C GLY A 211 16.91 -16.16 -34.70
N PRO A 212 16.73 -16.40 -36.01
CA PRO A 212 17.01 -15.49 -37.12
C PRO A 212 15.98 -14.34 -37.23
N LEU A 213 16.45 -13.14 -37.54
CA LEU A 213 15.66 -11.93 -37.76
C LEU A 213 15.35 -11.74 -39.26
N PRO A 214 14.14 -11.31 -39.64
CA PRO A 214 13.80 -11.06 -41.04
C PRO A 214 14.61 -9.92 -41.67
N TRP A 215 15.05 -10.09 -42.92
CA TRP A 215 15.91 -9.13 -43.62
C TRP A 215 15.23 -7.77 -43.90
N HIS A 216 13.90 -7.75 -44.05
CA HIS A 216 13.12 -6.55 -44.36
C HIS A 216 12.83 -5.66 -43.15
N ILE A 217 12.97 -6.19 -41.93
CA ILE A 217 12.73 -5.41 -40.70
C ILE A 217 13.94 -4.51 -40.47
N GLY A 218 13.73 -3.22 -40.24
CA GLY A 218 14.80 -2.26 -39.96
C GLY A 218 15.45 -2.48 -38.58
N SER A 219 16.71 -2.09 -38.42
CA SER A 219 17.40 -2.26 -37.12
C SER A 219 16.72 -1.48 -35.99
N GLU A 220 16.15 -0.31 -36.30
CA GLU A 220 15.36 0.49 -35.34
C GLU A 220 14.11 -0.24 -34.85
N GLU A 221 13.44 -0.98 -35.73
CA GLU A 221 12.24 -1.74 -35.38
C GLU A 221 12.57 -2.94 -34.50
N VAL A 222 13.67 -3.65 -34.79
CA VAL A 222 14.19 -4.73 -33.93
C VAL A 222 14.50 -4.20 -32.53
N VAL A 223 15.20 -3.07 -32.43
CA VAL A 223 15.50 -2.41 -31.15
C VAL A 223 14.21 -2.04 -30.42
N ARG A 224 13.26 -1.38 -31.11
CA ARG A 224 11.98 -0.97 -30.53
C ARG A 224 11.20 -2.14 -29.94
N VAL A 225 11.10 -3.25 -30.68
CA VAL A 225 10.41 -4.46 -30.22
C VAL A 225 11.10 -5.08 -29.00
N ILE A 226 12.43 -5.15 -28.98
CA ILE A 226 13.19 -5.71 -27.85
C ILE A 226 13.03 -4.85 -26.60
N TYR A 227 13.17 -3.51 -26.71
CA TYR A 227 13.00 -2.59 -25.58
C TYR A 227 11.54 -2.47 -25.11
N ALA A 228 10.56 -2.70 -25.98
CA ALA A 228 9.15 -2.80 -25.58
C ALA A 228 8.87 -4.10 -24.79
N SER A 229 9.63 -5.16 -25.05
CA SER A 229 9.39 -6.49 -24.51
C SER A 229 10.21 -6.81 -23.26
N ALA A 230 11.31 -6.09 -23.03
CA ALA A 230 12.20 -6.28 -21.89
C ALA A 230 12.77 -4.95 -21.36
N TRP A 231 13.03 -4.90 -20.06
CA TRP A 231 13.54 -3.70 -19.37
C TRP A 231 14.96 -3.92 -18.85
N ASP A 232 15.65 -2.81 -18.57
CA ASP A 232 17.00 -2.78 -17.98
C ASP A 232 18.06 -3.47 -18.86
N ILE A 233 17.90 -3.30 -20.17
CA ILE A 233 18.85 -3.64 -21.21
C ILE A 233 20.02 -2.65 -21.13
N GLU A 234 21.23 -3.18 -21.17
CA GLU A 234 22.46 -2.40 -21.23
C GLU A 234 22.74 -1.93 -22.66
N TYR A 235 22.67 -2.85 -23.63
CA TYR A 235 22.75 -2.55 -25.07
C TYR A 235 22.17 -3.70 -25.92
N VAL A 236 21.82 -3.39 -27.17
CA VAL A 236 21.41 -4.36 -28.20
C VAL A 236 22.35 -4.23 -29.39
N SER A 237 23.00 -5.33 -29.78
CA SER A 237 23.84 -5.40 -30.98
C SER A 237 23.13 -6.19 -32.07
N ILE A 238 22.91 -5.60 -33.25
CA ILE A 238 22.25 -6.26 -34.38
C ILE A 238 23.29 -6.56 -35.45
N TYR A 239 23.29 -7.80 -35.94
CA TYR A 239 24.20 -8.31 -36.95
C TYR A 239 23.41 -8.70 -38.19
N ARG A 240 23.80 -8.18 -39.36
CA ARG A 240 23.22 -8.53 -40.66
C ARG A 240 24.30 -9.10 -41.55
N PHE A 241 24.03 -10.25 -42.18
CA PHE A 241 24.93 -10.77 -43.19
C PHE A 241 24.78 -9.97 -44.51
N PRO A 242 25.87 -9.72 -45.26
CA PRO A 242 25.83 -8.99 -46.53
C PRO A 242 24.94 -9.63 -47.60
N ASN A 243 24.65 -10.92 -47.45
CA ASN A 243 24.01 -11.77 -48.46
C ASN A 243 22.48 -11.80 -48.34
N HIS A 244 21.88 -10.99 -47.45
CA HIS A 244 20.43 -10.96 -47.17
C HIS A 244 19.79 -12.25 -46.59
N ASP A 245 20.56 -13.29 -46.30
CA ASP A 245 20.02 -14.61 -45.92
C ASP A 245 19.66 -14.77 -44.42
N ALA A 246 20.27 -14.04 -43.49
CA ALA A 246 19.88 -14.05 -42.06
C ALA A 246 20.43 -12.84 -41.28
N ALA A 247 19.76 -12.45 -40.20
CA ALA A 247 20.25 -11.47 -39.23
C ALA A 247 20.01 -11.97 -37.80
N TYR A 248 20.76 -11.49 -36.80
CA TYR A 248 20.50 -11.83 -35.39
C TYR A 248 20.85 -10.64 -34.48
N ALA A 249 20.30 -10.64 -33.26
CA ALA A 249 20.61 -9.66 -32.24
C ALA A 249 21.21 -10.32 -30.99
N ILE A 250 22.16 -9.64 -30.37
CA ILE A 250 22.65 -9.94 -29.03
C ILE A 250 22.14 -8.84 -28.09
N VAL A 251 21.40 -9.23 -27.05
CA VAL A 251 20.82 -8.32 -26.05
C VAL A 251 21.57 -8.50 -24.74
N SER A 252 22.29 -7.46 -24.29
CA SER A 252 22.96 -7.43 -22.98
C SER A 252 22.06 -6.79 -21.93
N PHE A 253 22.01 -7.35 -20.74
CA PHE A 253 21.19 -6.88 -19.60
C PHE A 253 22.08 -6.52 -18.42
N LYS A 254 21.65 -5.55 -17.61
CA LYS A 254 22.38 -5.17 -16.39
C LYS A 254 22.34 -6.25 -15.29
N SER A 255 21.38 -7.18 -15.36
CA SER A 255 21.25 -8.27 -14.39
C SER A 255 20.79 -9.59 -15.02
N HIS A 256 21.26 -10.71 -14.45
CA HIS A 256 20.85 -12.05 -14.86
C HIS A 256 19.34 -12.27 -14.70
N ARG A 257 18.75 -11.71 -13.64
CA ARG A 257 17.30 -11.77 -13.39
C ARG A 257 16.51 -11.16 -14.54
N ASN A 258 16.93 -10.00 -15.03
CA ASN A 258 16.25 -9.32 -16.13
C ASN A 258 16.45 -10.07 -17.45
N ALA A 259 17.64 -10.61 -17.71
CA ALA A 259 17.87 -11.47 -18.86
C ALA A 259 17.01 -12.75 -18.83
N ALA A 260 16.84 -13.38 -17.67
CA ALA A 260 16.01 -14.58 -17.53
C ALA A 260 14.51 -14.29 -17.70
N LEU A 261 14.03 -13.14 -17.19
CA LEU A 261 12.66 -12.68 -17.41
C LEU A 261 12.41 -12.30 -18.87
N ALA A 262 13.36 -11.60 -19.50
CA ALA A 262 13.31 -11.25 -20.90
C ALA A 262 13.22 -12.50 -21.77
N ARG A 263 14.06 -13.52 -21.51
CA ARG A 263 13.99 -14.80 -22.25
C ARG A 263 12.62 -15.49 -22.16
N ARG A 264 11.89 -15.35 -21.05
CA ARG A 264 10.53 -15.91 -20.89
C ARG A 264 9.46 -15.10 -21.62
N LYS A 265 9.64 -13.77 -21.71
CA LYS A 265 8.71 -12.83 -22.35
C LYS A 265 8.89 -12.76 -23.87
N LEU A 266 10.13 -12.79 -24.32
CA LEU A 266 10.56 -12.82 -25.72
C LEU A 266 10.28 -14.22 -26.31
N ARG A 267 9.00 -14.53 -26.57
CA ARG A 267 8.57 -15.80 -27.20
C ARG A 267 8.52 -15.66 -28.74
N PRO A 268 8.86 -16.73 -29.49
CA PRO A 268 8.94 -16.70 -30.96
C PRO A 268 7.70 -16.11 -31.65
N GLU A 269 6.51 -16.54 -31.21
CA GLU A 269 5.23 -16.18 -31.85
C GLU A 269 4.76 -14.73 -31.64
N ARG A 270 5.44 -13.95 -30.78
CA ARG A 270 5.01 -12.59 -30.39
C ARG A 270 5.96 -11.47 -30.78
N LEU A 271 7.16 -11.78 -31.27
CA LEU A 271 8.21 -10.80 -31.50
C LEU A 271 8.06 -10.11 -32.85
N PHE A 272 7.88 -10.90 -33.92
CA PHE A 272 7.67 -10.39 -35.27
C PHE A 272 6.57 -11.24 -35.90
N LYS A 273 5.61 -10.62 -36.60
CA LYS A 273 4.43 -11.32 -37.17
C LYS A 273 4.78 -12.34 -38.26
N CYS A 274 6.06 -12.49 -38.59
CA CYS A 274 6.56 -13.30 -39.69
C CYS A 274 7.87 -13.98 -39.23
N ASN A 275 7.86 -15.31 -39.14
CA ASN A 275 8.96 -16.25 -38.83
C ASN A 275 9.25 -16.58 -37.35
N ASP A 276 9.63 -17.85 -37.16
CA ASP A 276 10.06 -18.44 -35.88
C ASP A 276 11.39 -17.82 -35.40
N VAL A 277 11.31 -16.74 -34.62
CA VAL A 277 12.48 -16.14 -33.98
C VAL A 277 12.82 -16.88 -32.70
N HIS A 278 14.05 -17.40 -32.58
CA HIS A 278 14.50 -18.11 -31.39
C HIS A 278 15.23 -17.18 -30.41
N VAL A 279 15.02 -17.42 -29.11
CA VAL A 279 15.66 -16.66 -28.03
C VAL A 279 16.42 -17.59 -27.09
N GLU A 280 17.74 -17.52 -27.17
CA GLU A 280 18.66 -18.39 -26.45
C GLU A 280 19.63 -17.61 -25.58
N TRP A 281 20.31 -18.30 -24.65
CA TRP A 281 21.42 -17.68 -23.93
C TRP A 281 22.59 -17.49 -24.91
N ALA A 282 23.11 -16.27 -25.03
CA ALA A 282 24.31 -16.04 -25.82
C ALA A 282 25.52 -16.66 -25.10
N ARG A 283 26.46 -17.21 -25.88
CA ARG A 283 27.74 -17.65 -25.32
C ARG A 283 28.55 -16.44 -24.81
N VAL A 284 29.33 -16.64 -23.75
CA VAL A 284 30.05 -15.56 -23.06
C VAL A 284 31.14 -14.94 -23.96
N ASP A 285 31.68 -15.73 -24.90
CA ASP A 285 32.74 -15.42 -25.85
C ASP A 285 32.24 -14.90 -27.23
N TRP A 286 30.93 -14.71 -27.39
CA TRP A 286 30.36 -14.29 -28.68
C TRP A 286 30.53 -12.78 -28.94
N ASN A 287 31.66 -12.40 -29.53
CA ASN A 287 31.90 -11.11 -30.17
C ASN A 287 32.30 -11.37 -31.65
N PRO A 288 31.40 -11.20 -32.63
CA PRO A 288 31.74 -11.44 -34.03
C PRO A 288 32.78 -10.43 -34.52
N SER A 289 33.85 -10.94 -35.12
CA SER A 289 35.09 -10.24 -35.49
C SER A 289 35.03 -9.51 -36.84
N ASN A 290 33.86 -9.43 -37.47
CA ASN A 290 33.67 -8.89 -38.82
C ASN A 290 32.54 -7.85 -38.87
N VAL A 291 32.79 -6.66 -38.30
CA VAL A 291 31.98 -5.47 -38.59
C VAL A 291 32.90 -4.34 -39.02
N THR A 292 32.81 -3.96 -40.29
CA THR A 292 33.51 -2.82 -40.88
C THR A 292 32.96 -1.53 -40.26
N VAL A 293 33.71 -0.93 -39.34
CA VAL A 293 33.39 0.39 -38.79
C VAL A 293 33.77 1.43 -39.85
N SER A 294 32.79 2.02 -40.53
CA SER A 294 33.05 3.19 -41.37
C SER A 294 33.39 4.38 -40.47
N LEU A 295 34.69 4.71 -40.41
CA LEU A 295 35.22 5.97 -39.89
C LEU A 295 34.76 7.12 -40.81
N ALA A 296 33.53 7.60 -40.61
CA ALA A 296 33.07 8.85 -41.17
C ALA A 296 31.95 9.42 -40.30
N LEU A 297 32.32 9.93 -39.12
CA LEU A 297 31.67 11.05 -38.40
C LEU A 297 32.51 11.39 -37.16
N SER A 298 33.77 11.78 -37.40
CA SER A 298 34.56 12.56 -36.44
C SER A 298 34.03 14.01 -36.42
N ARG A 299 32.79 14.16 -35.96
CA ARG A 299 32.32 15.37 -35.31
C ARG A 299 31.76 14.88 -33.99
N ARG A 300 32.38 15.30 -32.88
CA ARG A 300 31.78 15.19 -31.55
C ARG A 300 30.44 15.92 -31.55
N SER A 301 29.40 15.25 -32.03
CA SER A 301 28.05 15.47 -31.56
C SER A 301 28.05 14.83 -30.18
N THR A 302 28.15 15.67 -29.14
CA THR A 302 27.51 15.38 -27.87
C THR A 302 26.22 14.63 -28.19
N MET A 303 26.02 13.40 -27.72
CA MET A 303 24.72 12.76 -27.82
C MET A 303 23.72 13.76 -27.24
N SER A 304 22.99 14.46 -28.11
CA SER A 304 21.87 15.28 -27.71
C SER A 304 20.98 14.27 -27.01
N ALA A 305 20.70 14.49 -25.72
CA ALA A 305 19.70 13.75 -24.98
C ALA A 305 18.58 13.42 -25.95
N SER A 306 18.42 12.13 -26.27
CA SER A 306 17.38 11.65 -27.15
C SER A 306 16.11 12.39 -26.75
N LYS A 307 15.57 13.24 -27.63
CA LYS A 307 14.38 14.04 -27.32
C LYS A 307 13.27 13.06 -27.00
N VAL A 308 13.09 12.72 -25.72
CA VAL A 308 11.83 12.20 -25.20
C VAL A 308 10.81 13.23 -25.71
N PRO A 309 9.80 12.80 -26.48
CA PRO A 309 8.85 13.75 -27.04
C PRO A 309 8.29 14.59 -25.88
N SER A 310 8.37 15.91 -26.03
CA SER A 310 7.94 16.86 -24.98
C SER A 310 6.47 17.16 -25.19
N ASP A 311 5.63 16.20 -24.83
CA ASP A 311 4.17 16.37 -24.75
C ASP A 311 3.71 15.81 -23.41
N ASP A 312 2.61 16.33 -22.88
CA ASP A 312 2.05 15.96 -21.57
C ASP A 312 1.69 14.46 -21.48
N HIS A 313 1.60 13.77 -22.62
CA HIS A 313 1.35 12.33 -22.73
C HIS A 313 2.62 11.45 -22.68
N CYS A 314 3.80 12.06 -22.66
CA CYS A 314 5.08 11.34 -22.61
C CYS A 314 5.63 11.16 -21.19
N ASP A 315 5.10 11.92 -20.23
CA ASP A 315 5.45 11.80 -18.81
C ASP A 315 4.40 11.01 -18.00
N TYR A 316 4.85 10.39 -16.91
CA TYR A 316 3.94 9.79 -15.94
C TYR A 316 3.08 10.90 -15.31
N ARG A 317 1.76 10.67 -15.32
CA ARG A 317 0.80 11.51 -14.61
C ARG A 317 0.02 10.65 -13.64
N SER A 318 -0.10 11.12 -12.40
CA SER A 318 -0.90 10.41 -11.41
C SER A 318 -2.35 10.29 -11.91
N PRO A 319 -2.94 9.08 -11.93
CA PRO A 319 -4.30 8.87 -12.39
C PRO A 319 -5.32 9.53 -11.43
N LEU A 320 -4.94 9.77 -10.17
CA LEU A 320 -5.75 10.55 -9.25
C LEU A 320 -5.98 11.98 -9.79
N SER A 321 -4.97 12.56 -10.46
CA SER A 321 -5.06 13.91 -11.02
C SER A 321 -5.69 13.95 -12.41
N THR A 322 -5.44 12.96 -13.28
CA THR A 322 -5.91 13.03 -14.68
C THR A 322 -7.22 12.31 -14.94
N ARG A 323 -7.60 11.35 -14.09
CA ARG A 323 -8.72 10.44 -14.34
C ARG A 323 -9.80 10.51 -13.27
N TYR A 324 -9.42 10.59 -11.99
CA TYR A 324 -10.35 10.25 -10.92
C TYR A 324 -10.90 11.43 -10.09
N ALA A 325 -10.03 12.23 -9.47
CA ALA A 325 -10.46 13.20 -8.46
C ALA A 325 -11.13 14.44 -9.08
N SER A 326 -11.99 15.08 -8.29
CA SER A 326 -12.70 16.30 -8.68
C SER A 326 -11.77 17.46 -9.01
N LYS A 327 -12.28 18.44 -9.77
CA LYS A 327 -11.52 19.66 -10.09
C LYS A 327 -11.19 20.45 -8.83
N GLU A 328 -12.12 20.52 -7.88
CA GLU A 328 -11.98 21.25 -6.63
C GLU A 328 -10.87 20.66 -5.76
N MET A 329 -10.85 19.33 -5.58
CA MET A 329 -9.81 18.67 -4.79
C MET A 329 -8.44 18.75 -5.46
N ARG A 330 -8.38 18.62 -6.80
CA ARG A 330 -7.12 18.80 -7.55
C ARG A 330 -6.59 20.22 -7.45
N TYR A 331 -7.48 21.23 -7.55
CA TYR A 331 -7.09 22.62 -7.36
C TYR A 331 -6.61 22.89 -5.94
N ASN A 332 -7.26 22.31 -4.93
CA ASN A 332 -6.85 22.44 -3.53
C ASN A 332 -5.37 22.08 -3.33
N PHE A 333 -4.91 20.97 -3.90
CA PHE A 333 -3.50 20.53 -3.84
C PHE A 333 -2.63 20.99 -5.03
N SER A 334 -3.09 21.96 -5.83
CA SER A 334 -2.31 22.49 -6.96
C SER A 334 -1.23 23.48 -6.51
N ASP A 335 -0.18 23.61 -7.32
CA ASP A 335 0.86 24.63 -7.10
C ASP A 335 0.27 26.05 -7.14
N GLN A 336 -0.70 26.33 -8.01
CA GLN A 336 -1.40 27.62 -8.03
C GLN A 336 -2.02 27.95 -6.68
N ASN A 337 -2.78 27.02 -6.07
CA ASN A 337 -3.39 27.28 -4.78
C ASN A 337 -2.35 27.35 -3.66
N LYS A 338 -1.33 26.49 -3.68
CA LYS A 338 -0.24 26.48 -2.69
C LYS A 338 0.51 27.82 -2.68
N PHE A 339 1.02 28.27 -3.81
CA PHE A 339 1.84 29.47 -3.88
C PHE A 339 0.99 30.76 -3.81
N GLY A 340 -0.26 30.73 -4.27
CA GLY A 340 -1.22 31.80 -3.97
C GLY A 340 -1.48 31.93 -2.47
N THR A 341 -1.57 30.80 -1.76
CA THR A 341 -1.68 30.78 -0.30
C THR A 341 -0.41 31.29 0.39
N TRP A 342 0.79 31.00 -0.13
CA TRP A 342 2.03 31.59 0.40
C TRP A 342 1.99 33.12 0.34
N ARG A 343 1.57 33.68 -0.80
CA ARG A 343 1.41 35.13 -0.98
C ARG A 343 0.36 35.71 -0.05
N ARG A 344 -0.81 35.07 0.11
CA ARG A 344 -1.82 35.46 1.11
C ARG A 344 -1.28 35.48 2.53
N LEU A 345 -0.49 34.47 2.92
CA LEU A 345 0.13 34.41 4.25
C LEU A 345 1.15 35.52 4.47
N TRP A 346 1.95 35.88 3.46
CA TRP A 346 2.83 37.05 3.54
C TRP A 346 2.04 38.36 3.66
N VAL A 347 0.91 38.49 2.95
CA VAL A 347 0.00 39.64 3.12
C VAL A 347 -0.54 39.70 4.55
N TYR A 348 -0.99 38.58 5.13
CA TYR A 348 -1.47 38.53 6.51
C TYR A 348 -0.38 38.90 7.52
N LEU A 349 0.85 38.44 7.27
CA LEU A 349 2.00 38.79 8.10
C LEU A 349 2.25 40.30 8.08
N ALA A 350 2.36 40.89 6.88
CA ALA A 350 2.62 42.32 6.71
C ALA A 350 1.50 43.18 7.31
N LYS A 351 0.23 42.78 7.14
CA LYS A 351 -0.93 43.46 7.76
C LYS A 351 -0.86 43.45 9.29
N ALA A 352 -0.59 42.28 9.87
CA ALA A 352 -0.52 42.16 11.33
C ALA A 352 0.71 42.87 11.90
N GLU A 353 1.85 42.81 11.21
CA GLU A 353 3.07 43.55 11.59
C GLU A 353 2.89 45.06 11.53
N MET A 354 2.19 45.58 10.51
CA MET A 354 1.80 46.99 10.40
C MET A 354 0.89 47.40 11.55
N GLU A 355 -0.15 46.61 11.86
CA GLU A 355 -1.08 46.85 12.97
C GLU A 355 -0.36 46.92 14.32
N LEU A 356 0.73 46.15 14.49
CA LEU A 356 1.54 46.11 15.71
C LEU A 356 2.68 47.14 15.74
N GLY A 357 2.73 48.03 14.74
CA GLY A 357 3.57 49.22 14.72
C GLY A 357 4.95 49.04 14.07
N LEU A 358 5.16 48.00 13.25
CA LEU A 358 6.32 47.98 12.36
C LEU A 358 6.12 48.98 11.21
N ALA A 359 7.23 49.52 10.69
CA ALA A 359 7.23 50.55 9.65
C ALA A 359 6.92 49.97 8.25
N ILE A 360 5.73 49.41 8.11
CA ILE A 360 5.15 48.89 6.87
C ILE A 360 4.11 49.88 6.39
N LYS A 361 4.14 50.23 5.10
CA LYS A 361 3.23 51.21 4.51
C LYS A 361 2.02 50.53 3.84
N PRO A 362 0.83 51.15 3.86
CA PRO A 362 -0.36 50.60 3.19
C PRO A 362 -0.14 50.32 1.69
N GLU A 363 0.63 51.16 0.98
CA GLU A 363 0.93 50.92 -0.43
C GLU A 363 1.72 49.61 -0.69
N GLN A 364 2.58 49.18 0.25
CA GLN A 364 3.33 47.93 0.12
C GLN A 364 2.38 46.72 0.24
N ILE A 365 1.42 46.78 1.17
CA ILE A 365 0.42 45.73 1.34
C ILE A 365 -0.51 45.67 0.12
N ALA A 366 -0.98 46.82 -0.37
CA ALA A 366 -1.86 46.89 -1.54
C ALA A 366 -1.17 46.32 -2.79
N GLU A 367 0.12 46.59 -2.98
CA GLU A 367 0.92 46.01 -4.07
C GLU A 367 0.98 44.47 -3.96
N MET A 368 1.24 43.92 -2.77
CA MET A 368 1.24 42.47 -2.54
C MET A 368 -0.14 41.84 -2.84
N GLU A 369 -1.23 42.49 -2.39
CA GLU A 369 -2.60 42.00 -2.60
C GLU A 369 -2.98 41.92 -4.09
N ALA A 370 -2.54 42.89 -4.88
CA ALA A 370 -2.81 42.93 -6.32
C ALA A 370 -2.16 41.75 -7.09
N HIS A 371 -1.09 41.16 -6.55
CA HIS A 371 -0.33 40.08 -7.20
C HIS A 371 -0.42 38.73 -6.47
N VAL A 372 -1.41 38.50 -5.60
CA VAL A 372 -1.54 37.22 -4.87
C VAL A 372 -1.66 36.00 -5.80
N ASP A 373 -2.45 36.11 -6.87
CA ASP A 373 -2.73 34.99 -7.78
C ASP A 373 -1.92 35.04 -9.09
N ASP A 374 -1.17 36.13 -9.32
CA ASP A 374 -0.36 36.38 -10.52
C ASP A 374 1.08 35.83 -10.36
N ILE A 375 1.25 34.52 -10.50
CA ILE A 375 2.51 33.82 -10.17
C ILE A 375 3.30 33.48 -11.43
N ASP A 376 4.52 34.03 -11.55
CA ASP A 376 5.49 33.61 -12.57
C ASP A 376 6.22 32.33 -12.15
N PHE A 377 5.65 31.18 -12.53
CA PHE A 377 6.22 29.85 -12.24
C PHE A 377 7.56 29.61 -12.94
N GLU A 378 7.78 30.17 -14.12
CA GLU A 378 9.05 30.00 -14.82
C GLU A 378 10.19 30.73 -14.09
N ALA A 379 9.93 31.97 -13.66
CA ALA A 379 10.87 32.72 -12.85
C ALA A 379 11.14 32.01 -11.52
N ALA A 380 10.10 31.50 -10.87
CA ALA A 380 10.25 30.75 -9.61
C ALA A 380 11.11 29.50 -9.78
N ALA A 381 10.87 28.70 -10.83
CA ALA A 381 11.68 27.51 -11.11
C ALA A 381 13.14 27.84 -11.45
N LYS A 382 13.40 28.94 -12.18
CA LYS A 382 14.76 29.43 -12.46
C LYS A 382 15.46 29.86 -11.18
N GLU A 383 14.76 30.60 -10.31
CA GLU A 383 15.28 31.10 -9.04
C GLU A 383 15.50 29.97 -8.03
N GLU A 384 14.63 28.95 -7.98
CA GLU A 384 14.79 27.76 -7.13
C GLU A 384 16.00 26.93 -7.57
N ARG A 385 16.23 26.78 -8.89
CA ARG A 385 17.43 26.11 -9.40
C ARG A 385 18.72 26.79 -8.96
N LEU A 386 18.68 28.13 -8.82
CA LEU A 386 19.82 28.94 -8.40
C LEU A 386 20.02 28.88 -6.87
N THR A 387 18.96 29.07 -6.10
CA THR A 387 19.01 29.19 -4.63
C THR A 387 18.95 27.85 -3.90
N ARG A 388 18.48 26.78 -4.57
CA ARG A 388 18.19 25.46 -3.99
C ARG A 388 17.18 25.52 -2.85
N HIS A 389 16.31 26.53 -2.85
CA HIS A 389 15.32 26.74 -1.81
C HIS A 389 14.01 27.32 -2.40
N ASP A 390 12.93 26.53 -2.34
CA ASP A 390 11.62 26.88 -2.90
C ASP A 390 11.01 28.16 -2.29
N VAL A 391 10.97 28.30 -0.97
CA VAL A 391 10.46 29.52 -0.31
C VAL A 391 11.24 30.76 -0.73
N MET A 392 12.57 30.74 -0.65
CA MET A 392 13.38 31.91 -1.01
C MET A 392 13.25 32.28 -2.49
N ALA A 393 13.11 31.28 -3.36
CA ALA A 393 12.81 31.53 -4.77
C ALA A 393 11.50 32.30 -4.95
N HIS A 394 10.44 31.89 -4.26
CA HIS A 394 9.16 32.58 -4.30
C HIS A 394 9.18 33.95 -3.61
N VAL A 395 9.98 34.15 -2.55
CA VAL A 395 10.20 35.48 -1.94
C VAL A 395 10.83 36.43 -2.95
N HIS A 396 11.90 36.00 -3.64
CA HIS A 396 12.58 36.83 -4.65
C HIS A 396 11.67 37.15 -5.83
N VAL A 397 10.93 36.17 -6.35
CA VAL A 397 10.01 36.40 -7.48
C VAL A 397 8.88 37.32 -7.08
N PHE A 398 8.30 37.14 -5.89
CA PHE A 398 7.24 38.02 -5.42
C PHE A 398 7.76 39.44 -5.15
N GLY A 399 8.96 39.60 -4.59
CA GLY A 399 9.59 40.90 -4.43
C GLY A 399 9.97 41.59 -5.74
N LYS A 400 10.30 40.83 -6.80
CA LYS A 400 10.50 41.39 -8.16
C LYS A 400 9.19 41.92 -8.76
N GLN A 401 8.07 41.25 -8.50
CA GLN A 401 6.72 41.71 -8.91
C GLN A 401 6.19 42.84 -8.02
N CYS A 402 6.64 42.89 -6.76
CA CYS A 402 6.21 43.86 -5.76
C CYS A 402 7.42 44.64 -5.21
N PRO A 403 8.03 45.54 -6.00
CA PRO A 403 9.25 46.25 -5.61
C PRO A 403 9.09 47.15 -4.39
N LEU A 404 7.90 47.71 -4.13
CA LEU A 404 7.65 48.49 -2.91
C LEU A 404 7.65 47.57 -1.69
N ALA A 405 7.05 46.39 -1.82
CA ALA A 405 6.95 45.40 -0.73
C ALA A 405 8.17 44.49 -0.58
N ALA A 406 9.08 44.43 -1.56
CA ALA A 406 10.24 43.54 -1.54
C ALA A 406 11.04 43.54 -0.22
N PRO A 407 11.29 44.69 0.45
CA PRO A 407 12.03 44.72 1.72
C PRO A 407 11.30 44.13 2.92
N ILE A 408 9.97 43.97 2.85
CA ILE A 408 9.13 43.53 3.98
C ILE A 408 8.57 42.12 3.81
N ILE A 409 8.65 41.54 2.60
CA ILE A 409 8.17 40.17 2.37
C ILE A 409 8.99 39.21 3.25
N HIS A 410 8.29 38.36 4.01
CA HIS A 410 8.87 37.36 4.89
C HIS A 410 9.64 37.90 6.11
N LEU A 411 9.45 39.16 6.47
CA LEU A 411 10.11 39.78 7.63
C LEU A 411 9.88 38.98 8.92
N GLY A 412 10.96 38.69 9.66
CA GLY A 412 10.92 37.94 10.93
C GLY A 412 10.55 36.45 10.83
N ALA A 413 10.05 35.99 9.69
CA ALA A 413 9.54 34.63 9.50
C ALA A 413 10.62 33.61 9.09
N THR A 414 10.21 32.35 9.01
CA THR A 414 11.00 31.22 8.48
C THR A 414 10.17 30.50 7.43
N SER A 415 10.80 29.68 6.58
CA SER A 415 10.15 28.91 5.49
C SER A 415 8.87 28.19 5.92
N CYS A 416 8.81 27.66 7.14
CA CYS A 416 7.63 26.97 7.68
C CYS A 416 6.46 27.90 8.02
N TYR A 417 6.65 29.23 8.06
CA TYR A 417 5.53 30.16 8.15
C TYR A 417 4.61 30.04 6.95
N VAL A 418 5.14 29.92 5.73
CA VAL A 418 4.30 29.74 4.53
C VAL A 418 4.06 28.28 4.21
N GLY A 419 5.07 27.40 4.34
CA GLY A 419 4.93 25.97 4.05
C GLY A 419 3.88 25.28 4.93
N ASP A 420 4.11 25.25 6.24
CA ASP A 420 3.29 24.47 7.17
C ASP A 420 1.90 25.07 7.39
N ASN A 421 1.76 26.41 7.43
CA ASN A 421 0.43 27.04 7.54
C ASN A 421 -0.40 26.83 6.28
N THR A 422 0.23 26.78 5.10
CA THR A 422 -0.46 26.42 3.86
C THR A 422 -0.93 24.99 3.92
N ASP A 423 -0.07 24.05 4.31
CA ASP A 423 -0.46 22.64 4.44
C ASP A 423 -1.69 22.48 5.35
N LEU A 424 -1.72 23.15 6.52
CA LEU A 424 -2.88 23.12 7.43
C LEU A 424 -4.16 23.70 6.79
N LEU A 425 -4.04 24.78 6.01
CA LEU A 425 -5.16 25.34 5.24
C LEU A 425 -5.68 24.35 4.20
N LEU A 426 -4.78 23.72 3.44
CA LEU A 426 -5.13 22.74 2.40
C LEU A 426 -5.77 21.49 3.00
N LEU A 427 -5.28 20.99 4.14
CA LEU A 427 -5.86 19.86 4.86
C LEU A 427 -7.29 20.18 5.33
N ARG A 428 -7.49 21.35 5.96
CA ARG A 428 -8.82 21.80 6.40
C ARG A 428 -9.80 21.97 5.23
N GLN A 429 -9.35 22.64 4.16
CA GLN A 429 -10.13 22.82 2.93
C GLN A 429 -10.45 21.47 2.26
N GLY A 430 -9.50 20.52 2.29
CA GLY A 430 -9.73 19.16 1.82
C GLY A 430 -10.88 18.48 2.57
N PHE A 431 -10.92 18.59 3.91
CA PHE A 431 -12.06 18.07 4.68
C PHE A 431 -13.36 18.82 4.39
N ASP A 432 -13.31 20.13 4.18
CA ASP A 432 -14.48 20.94 3.80
C ASP A 432 -15.05 20.53 2.42
N ILE A 433 -14.22 19.98 1.53
CA ILE A 433 -14.68 19.38 0.26
C ILE A 433 -15.26 17.97 0.47
N LEU A 434 -14.65 17.16 1.35
CA LEU A 434 -15.05 15.76 1.56
C LEU A 434 -16.35 15.61 2.36
N LEU A 435 -16.53 16.40 3.42
CA LEU A 435 -17.66 16.25 4.34
C LEU A 435 -19.04 16.38 3.66
N PRO A 436 -19.30 17.37 2.78
CA PRO A 436 -20.57 17.45 2.05
C PRO A 436 -20.81 16.28 1.09
N LYS A 437 -19.74 15.73 0.49
CA LYS A 437 -19.83 14.54 -0.39
C LYS A 437 -20.19 13.30 0.43
N LEU A 438 -19.56 13.11 1.58
CA LEU A 438 -19.90 12.02 2.51
C LEU A 438 -21.34 12.13 3.02
N ALA A 439 -21.77 13.33 3.43
CA ALA A 439 -23.15 13.57 3.84
C ALA A 439 -24.15 13.24 2.72
N SER A 440 -23.81 13.55 1.47
CA SER A 440 -24.65 13.24 0.32
C SER A 440 -24.75 11.72 0.09
N VAL A 441 -23.66 10.96 0.18
CA VAL A 441 -23.69 9.49 0.17
C VAL A 441 -24.61 8.94 1.27
N ILE A 442 -24.44 9.44 2.51
CA ILE A 442 -25.27 9.04 3.66
C ILE A 442 -26.75 9.33 3.38
N GLN A 443 -27.08 10.50 2.84
CA GLN A 443 -28.46 10.88 2.51
C GLN A 443 -29.08 9.95 1.45
N ARG A 444 -28.35 9.64 0.37
CA ARG A 444 -28.84 8.75 -0.70
C ARG A 444 -29.06 7.33 -0.18
N LEU A 445 -28.11 6.83 0.61
CA LEU A 445 -28.21 5.49 1.17
C LEU A 445 -29.26 5.39 2.28
N ALA A 446 -29.50 6.47 3.05
CA ALA A 446 -30.61 6.56 4.00
C ALA A 446 -31.98 6.47 3.31
N LYS A 447 -32.14 7.16 2.17
CA LYS A 447 -33.34 7.04 1.35
C LYS A 447 -33.55 5.61 0.86
N PHE A 448 -32.49 4.99 0.33
CA PHE A 448 -32.53 3.58 -0.10
C PHE A 448 -32.89 2.64 1.05
N ALA A 449 -32.26 2.81 2.22
CA ALA A 449 -32.54 1.99 3.39
C ALA A 449 -34.00 2.10 3.84
N HIS A 450 -34.56 3.32 3.83
CA HIS A 450 -35.95 3.56 4.19
C HIS A 450 -36.94 2.95 3.18
N GLU A 451 -36.67 3.09 1.88
CA GLU A 451 -37.48 2.53 0.79
C GLU A 451 -37.58 1.00 0.91
N TYR A 452 -36.45 0.33 1.11
CA TYR A 452 -36.37 -1.14 1.15
C TYR A 452 -36.38 -1.73 2.57
N ARG A 453 -36.80 -0.95 3.58
CA ARG A 453 -36.76 -1.35 5.01
C ARG A 453 -37.52 -2.63 5.32
N SER A 454 -38.56 -2.95 4.55
CA SER A 454 -39.43 -4.12 4.76
C SER A 454 -39.25 -5.22 3.73
N LEU A 455 -38.37 -5.08 2.73
CA LEU A 455 -38.15 -6.11 1.70
C LEU A 455 -37.27 -7.23 2.27
N PRO A 456 -37.80 -8.45 2.51
CA PRO A 456 -37.00 -9.55 3.05
C PRO A 456 -35.91 -9.97 2.07
N THR A 457 -34.73 -10.29 2.59
CA THR A 457 -33.60 -10.86 1.84
C THR A 457 -32.88 -11.87 2.73
N LEU A 458 -32.20 -12.83 2.11
CA LEU A 458 -31.44 -13.85 2.83
C LEU A 458 -30.35 -13.20 3.68
N GLY A 459 -30.25 -13.56 4.96
CA GLY A 459 -29.12 -13.17 5.79
C GLY A 459 -27.87 -13.95 5.40
N PHE A 460 -26.68 -13.38 5.59
CA PHE A 460 -25.43 -14.08 5.30
C PHE A 460 -24.44 -13.96 6.44
N THR A 461 -24.02 -15.10 6.96
CA THR A 461 -22.86 -15.26 7.85
C THR A 461 -21.95 -16.31 7.22
N HIS A 462 -20.65 -16.04 7.09
CA HIS A 462 -19.72 -16.89 6.32
C HIS A 462 -20.11 -17.07 4.84
N LEU A 463 -20.87 -16.13 4.27
CA LEU A 463 -21.50 -16.26 2.95
C LEU A 463 -22.37 -17.52 2.83
N GLN A 464 -22.92 -17.99 3.95
CA GLN A 464 -23.91 -19.06 4.01
C GLN A 464 -25.28 -18.49 4.37
N PRO A 465 -26.37 -19.10 3.86
CA PRO A 465 -27.74 -18.77 4.24
C PRO A 465 -27.92 -18.69 5.76
N ALA A 466 -28.46 -17.59 6.25
CA ALA A 466 -28.79 -17.34 7.65
C ALA A 466 -30.16 -16.67 7.77
N GLN A 467 -30.64 -16.49 9.00
CA GLN A 467 -31.93 -15.87 9.30
C GLN A 467 -32.15 -14.59 8.47
N LEU A 468 -33.37 -14.44 7.96
CA LEU A 468 -33.69 -13.33 7.06
C LEU A 468 -33.44 -11.98 7.72
N THR A 469 -33.00 -11.04 6.90
CA THR A 469 -32.97 -9.60 7.20
C THR A 469 -33.80 -8.86 6.16
N THR A 470 -33.72 -7.54 6.11
CA THR A 470 -34.27 -6.76 4.99
C THR A 470 -33.17 -6.07 4.20
N VAL A 471 -33.44 -5.76 2.93
CA VAL A 471 -32.50 -5.02 2.08
C VAL A 471 -32.15 -3.67 2.72
N GLY A 472 -33.15 -2.98 3.27
CA GLY A 472 -32.92 -1.74 3.99
C GLY A 472 -32.11 -1.92 5.28
N LYS A 473 -32.35 -2.98 6.05
CA LYS A 473 -31.56 -3.28 7.26
C LYS A 473 -30.10 -3.65 6.94
N ARG A 474 -29.84 -4.30 5.80
CA ARG A 474 -28.46 -4.50 5.34
C ARG A 474 -27.79 -3.15 5.04
N ALA A 475 -28.49 -2.23 4.39
CA ALA A 475 -27.97 -0.90 4.09
C ALA A 475 -27.69 -0.05 5.34
N THR A 476 -28.35 -0.29 6.48
CA THR A 476 -28.01 0.42 7.73
C THR A 476 -26.68 0.01 8.31
N LEU A 477 -26.18 -1.21 8.02
CA LEU A 477 -24.81 -1.60 8.41
C LEU A 477 -23.78 -0.71 7.72
N TRP A 478 -24.00 -0.42 6.44
CA TRP A 478 -23.15 0.48 5.66
C TRP A 478 -23.27 1.93 6.13
N LEU A 479 -24.48 2.39 6.44
CA LEU A 479 -24.70 3.74 6.97
C LEU A 479 -24.05 3.95 8.33
N GLN A 480 -24.07 2.95 9.22
CA GLN A 480 -23.43 3.03 10.52
C GLN A 480 -21.93 3.36 10.39
N ASP A 481 -21.22 2.65 9.52
CA ASP A 481 -19.80 2.89 9.28
C ASP A 481 -19.57 4.31 8.73
N LEU A 482 -20.35 4.75 7.74
CA LEU A 482 -20.24 6.10 7.16
C LEU A 482 -20.57 7.22 8.16
N VAL A 483 -21.51 6.98 9.08
CA VAL A 483 -21.83 7.89 10.19
C VAL A 483 -20.65 8.01 11.15
N MET A 484 -19.95 6.91 11.44
CA MET A 484 -18.72 6.93 12.23
C MET A 484 -17.61 7.70 11.52
N ASP A 485 -17.46 7.52 10.21
CA ASP A 485 -16.49 8.25 9.40
C ASP A 485 -16.80 9.76 9.35
N GLU A 486 -18.07 10.17 9.22
CA GLU A 486 -18.46 11.58 9.27
C GLU A 486 -18.02 12.22 10.59
N ARG A 487 -18.35 11.57 11.71
CA ARG A 487 -17.99 12.07 13.05
C ARG A 487 -16.47 12.21 13.19
N ALA A 488 -15.72 11.21 12.73
CA ALA A 488 -14.28 11.19 12.80
C ALA A 488 -13.63 12.28 11.93
N ILE A 489 -14.09 12.44 10.69
CA ILE A 489 -13.59 13.46 9.75
C ILE A 489 -13.95 14.86 10.24
N ARG A 490 -15.20 15.09 10.69
CA ARG A 490 -15.63 16.38 11.24
C ARG A 490 -14.83 16.76 12.48
N ARG A 491 -14.53 15.78 13.35
CA ARG A 491 -13.64 15.99 14.49
C ARG A 491 -12.23 16.40 14.02
N ALA A 492 -11.61 15.60 13.16
CA ALA A 492 -10.26 15.90 12.65
C ALA A 492 -10.17 17.30 12.01
N ARG A 493 -11.19 17.67 11.22
CA ARG A 493 -11.32 19.00 10.61
C ARG A 493 -11.39 20.11 11.65
N ASN A 494 -12.18 19.94 12.71
CA ASN A 494 -12.41 20.98 13.73
C ASN A 494 -11.28 21.08 14.76
N ASP A 495 -10.53 20.00 14.97
CA ASP A 495 -9.41 19.97 15.90
C ASP A 495 -8.12 20.57 15.28
N LEU A 496 -8.07 20.75 13.96
CA LEU A 496 -6.95 21.41 13.28
C LEU A 496 -6.73 22.83 13.82
N LYS A 497 -5.51 23.06 14.32
CA LYS A 497 -5.04 24.39 14.75
C LYS A 497 -4.03 24.93 13.77
N PHE A 498 -3.89 26.25 13.74
CA PHE A 498 -2.88 26.92 12.93
C PHE A 498 -1.49 26.79 13.55
N ARG A 499 -0.43 26.75 12.73
CA ARG A 499 0.95 26.85 13.27
C ARG A 499 1.24 28.28 13.71
N GLY A 500 0.87 29.26 12.89
CA GLY A 500 1.10 30.68 13.14
C GLY A 500 2.56 31.10 12.96
N VAL A 501 3.00 32.11 13.71
CA VAL A 501 4.36 32.65 13.67
C VAL A 501 5.21 32.09 14.81
N LYS A 502 6.07 31.11 14.50
CA LYS A 502 6.82 30.35 15.53
C LYS A 502 8.34 30.45 15.45
N GLY A 503 8.88 31.08 14.40
CA GLY A 503 10.33 31.09 14.14
C GLY A 503 10.87 29.70 13.79
N THR A 504 12.20 29.57 13.74
CA THR A 504 12.91 28.39 13.22
C THR A 504 12.84 27.17 14.12
N THR A 505 12.72 27.34 15.44
CA THR A 505 12.70 26.25 16.44
C THR A 505 11.51 26.35 17.39
N GLY A 506 10.49 27.13 17.05
CA GLY A 506 9.27 27.25 17.85
C GLY A 506 9.26 28.34 18.91
N THR A 507 10.41 28.96 19.17
CA THR A 507 10.60 29.91 20.28
C THR A 507 10.25 31.36 19.94
N GLN A 508 9.89 31.66 18.69
CA GLN A 508 9.54 33.01 18.23
C GLN A 508 10.67 34.06 18.38
N ALA A 509 11.92 33.64 18.56
CA ALA A 509 13.05 34.53 18.86
C ALA A 509 13.25 35.66 17.84
N SER A 510 13.09 35.39 16.55
CA SER A 510 13.19 36.41 15.49
C SER A 510 12.14 37.51 15.63
N PHE A 511 10.89 37.14 15.91
CA PHE A 511 9.81 38.10 16.15
C PHE A 511 9.98 38.84 17.47
N LEU A 512 10.47 38.18 18.53
CA LEU A 512 10.77 38.83 19.79
C LEU A 512 11.84 39.92 19.61
N GLN A 513 12.88 39.64 18.83
CA GLN A 513 13.89 40.62 18.46
C GLN A 513 13.30 41.77 17.62
N LEU A 514 12.45 41.45 16.65
CA LEU A 514 11.77 42.43 15.79
C LEU A 514 10.90 43.41 16.58
N PHE A 515 10.30 42.94 17.68
CA PHE A 515 9.51 43.75 18.61
C PHE A 515 10.28 44.20 19.85
N ASN A 516 11.62 44.25 19.80
CA ASN A 516 12.47 44.77 20.89
C ASN A 516 12.22 44.12 22.27
N GLY A 517 11.91 42.82 22.31
CA GLY A 517 11.62 42.10 23.55
C GLY A 517 10.16 42.14 24.00
N ASP A 518 9.24 42.75 23.24
CA ASP A 518 7.81 42.82 23.61
C ASP A 518 7.07 41.51 23.33
N GLU A 519 7.00 40.65 24.35
CA GLU A 519 6.26 39.38 24.29
C GLU A 519 4.76 39.54 23.98
N LYS A 520 4.15 40.66 24.36
CA LYS A 520 2.71 40.87 24.14
C LYS A 520 2.44 41.05 22.65
N LYS A 521 3.28 41.83 21.95
CA LYS A 521 3.19 41.99 20.50
C LYS A 521 3.43 40.68 19.75
N VAL A 522 4.39 39.86 20.19
CA VAL A 522 4.63 38.54 19.58
C VAL A 522 3.38 37.64 19.70
N LYS A 523 2.75 37.60 20.88
CA LYS A 523 1.50 36.84 21.10
C LYS A 523 0.34 37.39 20.26
N GLN A 524 0.23 38.71 20.15
CA GLN A 524 -0.80 39.36 19.33
C GLN A 524 -0.58 39.09 17.84
N LEU A 525 0.65 39.10 17.34
CA LEU A 525 0.98 38.78 15.95
C LEU A 525 0.46 37.39 15.59
N ASP A 526 0.75 36.40 16.46
CA ASP A 526 0.32 35.01 16.29
C ASP A 526 -1.21 34.86 16.26
N ALA A 527 -1.90 35.58 17.16
CA ALA A 527 -3.36 35.61 17.19
C ALA A 527 -3.97 36.28 15.93
N LEU A 528 -3.40 37.39 15.48
CA LEU A 528 -3.87 38.13 14.31
C LEU A 528 -3.74 37.30 13.03
N VAL A 529 -2.56 36.73 12.74
CA VAL A 529 -2.37 35.91 11.53
C VAL A 529 -3.24 34.65 11.56
N THR A 530 -3.46 34.07 12.74
CA THR A 530 -4.36 32.91 12.92
C THR A 530 -5.81 33.27 12.59
N LYS A 531 -6.28 34.42 13.10
CA LYS A 531 -7.63 34.92 12.82
C LYS A 531 -7.82 35.26 11.34
N MET A 532 -6.83 35.91 10.71
CA MET A 532 -6.86 36.23 9.27
C MET A 532 -6.89 34.97 8.39
N ALA A 533 -6.22 33.90 8.80
CA ALA A 533 -6.28 32.59 8.15
C ALA A 533 -7.59 31.82 8.45
N GLY A 534 -8.51 32.40 9.23
CA GLY A 534 -9.80 31.82 9.57
C GLY A 534 -9.72 30.63 10.53
N PHE A 535 -8.65 30.49 11.32
CA PHE A 535 -8.55 29.49 12.38
C PHE A 535 -8.97 30.10 13.73
N GLU A 536 -9.65 29.32 14.56
CA GLU A 536 -10.02 29.75 15.91
C GLU A 536 -8.84 29.70 16.88
N LYS A 537 -7.93 28.74 16.68
CA LYS A 537 -6.81 28.44 17.60
C LYS A 537 -5.53 28.15 16.82
N TYR A 538 -4.41 28.44 17.47
CA TYR A 538 -3.07 28.05 17.02
C TYR A 538 -2.40 27.13 18.03
N TYR A 539 -1.38 26.39 17.60
CA TYR A 539 -0.57 25.56 18.49
C TYR A 539 0.26 26.45 19.42
N ALA A 540 0.13 26.23 20.73
CA ALA A 540 0.90 26.96 21.74
C ALA A 540 2.37 26.53 21.78
N VAL A 541 2.65 25.27 21.47
CA VAL A 541 4.00 24.68 21.49
C VAL A 541 4.25 23.98 20.16
N THR A 542 5.36 24.33 19.51
CA THR A 542 5.83 23.72 18.27
C THR A 542 7.35 23.61 18.33
N GLY A 543 7.93 22.71 17.54
CA GLY A 543 9.31 22.86 17.10
C GLY A 543 9.35 23.85 15.92
N GLN A 544 10.06 23.49 14.85
CA GLN A 544 10.00 24.27 13.61
C GLN A 544 8.63 24.19 12.92
N THR A 545 7.90 23.09 13.09
CA THR A 545 6.69 22.73 12.34
C THR A 545 5.50 22.51 13.27
N TYR A 546 4.28 22.43 12.73
CA TYR A 546 3.23 21.74 13.47
C TYR A 546 3.63 20.26 13.64
N SER A 547 3.22 19.63 14.74
CA SER A 547 3.59 18.22 14.98
C SER A 547 3.06 17.31 13.87
N ARG A 548 3.92 16.46 13.30
CA ARG A 548 3.52 15.50 12.26
C ARG A 548 2.54 14.43 12.76
N LYS A 549 2.27 14.38 14.08
CA LYS A 549 1.14 13.64 14.64
C LYS A 549 -0.22 14.11 14.11
N VAL A 550 -0.33 15.38 13.71
CA VAL A 550 -1.54 15.92 13.07
C VAL A 550 -1.79 15.24 11.72
N ASP A 551 -0.73 14.95 10.96
CA ASP A 551 -0.85 14.24 9.68
C ASP A 551 -1.39 12.81 9.89
N ILE A 552 -0.98 12.15 10.98
CA ILE A 552 -1.53 10.85 11.42
C ILE A 552 -3.02 10.96 11.73
N GLU A 553 -3.44 11.96 12.50
CA GLU A 553 -4.85 12.15 12.85
C GLU A 553 -5.72 12.39 11.61
N CYS A 554 -5.22 13.16 10.65
CA CYS A 554 -5.88 13.41 9.38
C CYS A 554 -5.99 12.14 8.50
N LEU A 555 -4.91 11.37 8.34
CA LEU A 555 -4.92 10.22 7.43
C LEU A 555 -5.54 8.97 8.06
N ASN A 556 -5.54 8.82 9.39
CA ASN A 556 -6.23 7.71 10.06
C ASN A 556 -7.74 7.74 9.77
N VAL A 557 -8.37 8.91 9.84
CA VAL A 557 -9.81 9.02 9.59
C VAL A 557 -10.15 8.74 8.12
N LEU A 558 -9.27 9.12 7.18
CA LEU A 558 -9.45 8.80 5.76
C LEU A 558 -9.19 7.31 5.47
N SER A 559 -8.21 6.69 6.14
CA SER A 559 -7.96 5.26 6.07
C SER A 559 -9.15 4.44 6.59
N SER A 560 -9.77 4.88 7.70
CA SER A 560 -11.02 4.31 8.23
C SER A 560 -12.14 4.36 7.19
N LEU A 561 -12.36 5.54 6.57
CA LEU A 561 -13.32 5.69 5.48
C LEU A 561 -13.02 4.72 4.32
N GLY A 562 -11.75 4.52 3.99
CA GLY A 562 -11.33 3.52 3.00
C GLY A 562 -11.81 2.10 3.35
N ALA A 563 -11.70 1.69 4.61
CA ALA A 563 -12.19 0.38 5.06
C ALA A 563 -13.71 0.25 4.92
N SER A 564 -14.47 1.27 5.37
CA SER A 564 -15.93 1.33 5.23
C SER A 564 -16.36 1.20 3.77
N VAL A 565 -15.80 2.04 2.89
CA VAL A 565 -16.14 2.04 1.46
C VAL A 565 -15.76 0.71 0.79
N HIS A 566 -14.60 0.12 1.15
CA HIS A 566 -14.19 -1.17 0.62
C HIS A 566 -15.14 -2.29 1.02
N LYS A 567 -15.65 -2.29 2.27
CA LYS A 567 -16.62 -3.27 2.76
C LYS A 567 -17.97 -3.13 2.04
N ILE A 568 -18.49 -1.90 1.94
CA ILE A 568 -19.76 -1.60 1.24
C ILE A 568 -19.68 -2.08 -0.21
N CYS A 569 -18.63 -1.70 -0.93
CA CYS A 569 -18.49 -2.06 -2.34
C CYS A 569 -18.21 -3.56 -2.55
N THR A 570 -17.58 -4.24 -1.60
CA THR A 570 -17.46 -5.71 -1.61
C THR A 570 -18.83 -6.37 -1.48
N ASP A 571 -19.68 -5.92 -0.55
CA ASP A 571 -21.04 -6.45 -0.41
C ASP A 571 -21.85 -6.24 -1.70
N LEU A 572 -21.78 -5.05 -2.31
CA LEU A 572 -22.45 -4.76 -3.58
C LEU A 572 -21.97 -5.67 -4.72
N ARG A 573 -20.66 -5.98 -4.78
CA ARG A 573 -20.12 -6.93 -5.78
C ARG A 573 -20.65 -8.35 -5.57
N LEU A 574 -20.80 -8.78 -4.32
CA LEU A 574 -21.40 -10.09 -3.99
C LEU A 574 -22.90 -10.11 -4.35
N LEU A 575 -23.64 -9.04 -4.04
CA LEU A 575 -25.06 -8.94 -4.38
C LEU A 575 -25.29 -8.86 -5.90
N ALA A 576 -24.37 -8.25 -6.65
CA ALA A 576 -24.39 -8.25 -8.10
C ALA A 576 -24.14 -9.65 -8.68
N ASN A 577 -23.25 -10.45 -8.08
CA ASN A 577 -23.08 -11.86 -8.45
C ASN A 577 -24.37 -12.67 -8.24
N MET A 578 -25.05 -12.42 -7.11
CA MET A 578 -26.36 -13.00 -6.79
C MET A 578 -27.50 -12.41 -7.64
N LYS A 579 -27.26 -11.33 -8.41
CA LYS A 579 -28.29 -10.61 -9.19
C LYS A 579 -29.43 -10.05 -8.30
N GLU A 580 -29.13 -9.78 -7.03
CA GLU A 580 -30.10 -9.19 -6.11
C GLU A 580 -30.07 -7.67 -6.16
N ILE A 581 -28.86 -7.11 -6.26
CA ILE A 581 -28.64 -5.66 -6.38
C ILE A 581 -27.52 -5.41 -7.40
N GLU A 582 -27.75 -4.50 -8.33
CA GLU A 582 -26.75 -4.02 -9.29
C GLU A 582 -26.45 -2.53 -9.08
N GLU A 583 -25.25 -2.11 -9.49
CA GLU A 583 -24.92 -0.69 -9.61
C GLU A 583 -25.65 -0.05 -10.80
N PRO A 584 -25.88 1.28 -10.80
CA PRO A 584 -26.52 1.97 -11.92
C PRO A 584 -25.78 1.72 -13.24
N PHE A 585 -26.55 1.55 -14.31
CA PHE A 585 -26.04 1.24 -15.64
C PHE A 585 -26.43 2.35 -16.62
N GLU A 586 -25.44 3.04 -17.23
CA GLU A 586 -25.75 4.07 -18.23
C GLU A 586 -26.33 3.43 -19.50
N SER A 587 -27.20 4.17 -20.19
CA SER A 587 -27.87 3.70 -21.41
C SER A 587 -26.90 3.32 -22.54
N THR A 588 -25.69 3.91 -22.57
CA THR A 588 -24.64 3.65 -23.56
C THR A 588 -23.50 2.77 -23.01
N GLN A 589 -23.59 2.30 -21.77
CA GLN A 589 -22.51 1.56 -21.12
C GLN A 589 -22.32 0.18 -21.75
N ILE A 590 -21.08 -0.14 -22.15
CA ILE A 590 -20.72 -1.48 -22.60
C ILE A 590 -20.13 -2.24 -21.41
N GLY A 591 -20.86 -3.24 -20.89
CA GLY A 591 -20.43 -4.03 -19.72
C GLY A 591 -19.29 -5.01 -20.02
N SER A 592 -19.22 -5.52 -21.26
CA SER A 592 -18.16 -6.40 -21.75
C SER A 592 -17.99 -6.26 -23.26
N SER A 593 -16.76 -6.29 -23.76
CA SER A 593 -16.47 -6.26 -25.20
C SER A 593 -16.94 -7.50 -25.97
N ALA A 594 -17.31 -8.59 -25.27
CA ALA A 594 -17.66 -9.87 -25.87
C ALA A 594 -19.05 -10.42 -25.46
N MET A 595 -19.64 -9.96 -24.35
CA MET A 595 -20.91 -10.50 -23.81
C MET A 595 -21.91 -9.38 -23.51
N PRO A 596 -22.86 -9.08 -24.42
CA PRO A 596 -23.78 -7.94 -24.30
C PRO A 596 -24.70 -7.95 -23.07
N TYR A 597 -25.04 -9.14 -22.54
CA TYR A 597 -25.90 -9.27 -21.35
C TYR A 597 -25.15 -9.09 -20.03
N LYS A 598 -23.81 -9.14 -20.04
CA LYS A 598 -23.00 -9.20 -18.82
C LYS A 598 -22.75 -7.79 -18.28
N ARG A 599 -23.30 -7.51 -17.10
CA ARG A 599 -23.04 -6.30 -16.32
C ARG A 599 -22.03 -6.59 -15.21
N ASN A 600 -20.98 -5.78 -15.14
CA ASN A 600 -19.93 -5.91 -14.13
C ASN A 600 -20.04 -4.74 -13.14
N PRO A 601 -19.84 -4.97 -11.83
CA PRO A 601 -19.86 -3.92 -10.80
C PRO A 601 -18.55 -3.10 -10.80
N MET A 602 -18.21 -2.49 -11.94
CA MET A 602 -16.92 -1.83 -12.19
C MET A 602 -16.71 -0.59 -11.32
N ARG A 603 -17.79 0.15 -11.00
CA ARG A 603 -17.69 1.32 -10.11
C ARG A 603 -17.36 0.88 -8.70
N SER A 604 -18.04 -0.17 -8.23
CA SER A 604 -17.77 -0.79 -6.93
C SER A 604 -16.35 -1.38 -6.86
N GLU A 605 -15.87 -2.03 -7.93
CA GLU A 605 -14.49 -2.53 -8.02
C GLU A 605 -13.45 -1.39 -8.00
N ARG A 606 -13.73 -0.28 -8.68
CA ARG A 606 -12.89 0.93 -8.65
C ARG A 606 -12.83 1.51 -7.23
N CYS A 607 -13.96 1.61 -6.53
CA CYS A 607 -14.01 2.02 -5.13
C CYS A 607 -13.14 1.11 -4.25
N CYS A 608 -13.30 -0.22 -4.33
CA CYS A 608 -12.44 -1.15 -3.57
C CYS A 608 -10.94 -0.96 -3.88
N SER A 609 -10.58 -0.70 -5.14
CA SER A 609 -9.18 -0.52 -5.55
C SER A 609 -8.58 0.76 -4.95
N VAL A 610 -9.24 1.91 -5.11
CA VAL A 610 -8.75 3.20 -4.61
C VAL A 610 -8.83 3.27 -3.08
N ALA A 611 -9.89 2.72 -2.48
CA ALA A 611 -10.03 2.65 -1.03
C ALA A 611 -8.91 1.82 -0.37
N ARG A 612 -8.44 0.75 -1.03
CA ARG A 612 -7.27 -0.01 -0.55
C ARG A 612 -5.98 0.83 -0.54
N HIS A 613 -5.77 1.66 -1.56
CA HIS A 613 -4.63 2.60 -1.57
C HIS A 613 -4.74 3.58 -0.41
N LEU A 614 -5.92 4.15 -0.19
CA LEU A 614 -6.20 5.07 0.92
C LEU A 614 -5.90 4.45 2.29
N MET A 615 -6.24 3.18 2.48
CA MET A 615 -5.92 2.45 3.72
C MET A 615 -4.42 2.27 3.95
N VAL A 616 -3.62 2.15 2.89
CA VAL A 616 -2.17 1.89 2.99
C VAL A 616 -1.37 3.16 3.30
N LEU A 617 -1.81 4.31 2.78
CA LEU A 617 -1.12 5.61 2.92
C LEU A 617 -0.94 6.05 4.38
N VAL A 618 -1.71 5.52 5.32
CA VAL A 618 -1.57 5.85 6.74
C VAL A 618 -0.19 5.48 7.31
N ASN A 619 0.46 4.45 6.76
CA ASN A 619 1.78 4.02 7.22
C ASN A 619 2.86 5.08 6.95
N ASP A 620 2.72 5.87 5.89
CA ASP A 620 3.66 6.94 5.55
C ASP A 620 3.75 7.97 6.66
N VAL A 621 2.60 8.45 7.14
CA VAL A 621 2.56 9.47 8.21
C VAL A 621 2.89 8.90 9.59
N LEU A 622 2.55 7.63 9.84
CA LEU A 622 2.95 6.92 11.06
C LEU A 622 4.48 6.84 11.17
N HIS A 623 5.15 6.36 10.12
CA HIS A 623 6.60 6.28 10.10
C HIS A 623 7.25 7.66 10.12
N THR A 624 6.74 8.61 9.33
CA THR A 624 7.28 9.98 9.26
C THR A 624 7.28 10.65 10.63
N ALA A 625 6.18 10.59 11.38
CA ALA A 625 6.12 11.25 12.68
C ALA A 625 7.01 10.56 13.73
N ALA A 626 7.12 9.23 13.68
CA ALA A 626 7.90 8.45 14.66
C ALA A 626 9.41 8.75 14.60
N VAL A 627 9.91 9.19 13.45
CA VAL A 627 11.35 9.44 13.24
C VAL A 627 11.70 10.92 13.09
N GLN A 628 10.76 11.84 13.35
CA GLN A 628 11.09 13.27 13.46
C GLN A 628 12.03 13.50 14.64
N TRP A 629 13.26 13.92 14.37
CA TRP A 629 14.22 14.19 15.43
C TRP A 629 14.09 15.63 15.95
N MET A 630 13.91 15.75 17.27
CA MET A 630 13.89 17.01 18.00
C MET A 630 12.90 18.04 17.38
N GLU A 631 13.35 19.26 17.07
CA GLU A 631 12.47 20.32 16.58
C GLU A 631 12.01 20.16 15.12
N ARG A 632 12.73 19.40 14.27
CA ARG A 632 12.36 18.93 12.91
C ARG A 632 13.53 18.22 12.22
N THR A 633 13.23 17.20 11.41
CA THR A 633 14.07 16.73 10.28
C THR A 633 13.33 16.82 8.95
N LEU A 634 14.03 17.10 7.84
CA LEU A 634 13.42 17.44 6.54
C LEU A 634 12.98 16.22 5.69
N ASP A 635 13.22 15.01 6.18
CA ASP A 635 12.78 13.76 5.57
C ASP A 635 11.24 13.65 5.46
N ASP A 636 10.52 14.44 6.25
CA ASP A 636 9.06 14.60 6.15
C ASP A 636 8.59 15.22 4.83
N SER A 637 9.39 16.11 4.23
CA SER A 637 8.96 17.01 3.16
C SER A 637 8.54 16.26 1.89
N ALA A 638 9.36 15.32 1.41
CA ALA A 638 9.06 14.60 0.17
C ALA A 638 7.89 13.62 0.35
N ASN A 639 7.87 12.90 1.49
CA ASN A 639 6.81 11.93 1.78
C ASN A 639 5.43 12.60 1.89
N ARG A 640 5.34 13.72 2.64
CA ARG A 640 4.09 14.46 2.83
C ARG A 640 3.51 15.03 1.54
N ARG A 641 4.37 15.44 0.59
CA ARG A 641 3.94 15.92 -0.74
C ARG A 641 3.20 14.85 -1.55
N LEU A 642 3.49 13.57 -1.30
CA LEU A 642 2.81 12.44 -1.90
C LEU A 642 1.60 12.03 -1.05
N ALA A 643 1.85 11.61 0.18
CA ALA A 643 0.85 10.94 1.02
C ALA A 643 -0.38 11.81 1.32
N LEU A 644 -0.18 13.09 1.64
CA LEU A 644 -1.29 13.98 1.99
C LEU A 644 -2.20 14.23 0.78
N ALA A 645 -1.63 14.66 -0.35
CA ALA A 645 -2.42 14.93 -1.56
C ALA A 645 -3.11 13.67 -2.08
N GLU A 646 -2.39 12.54 -2.17
CA GLU A 646 -2.98 11.29 -2.67
C GLU A 646 -4.08 10.75 -1.78
N ALA A 647 -4.00 10.92 -0.45
CA ALA A 647 -5.04 10.48 0.47
C ALA A 647 -6.35 11.24 0.26
N TYR A 648 -6.30 12.58 0.17
CA TYR A 648 -7.49 13.39 -0.03
C TYR A 648 -8.07 13.21 -1.45
N LEU A 649 -7.24 13.10 -2.48
CA LEU A 649 -7.69 12.82 -3.86
C LEU A 649 -8.33 11.43 -3.97
N SER A 650 -7.81 10.44 -3.24
CA SER A 650 -8.38 9.09 -3.18
C SER A 650 -9.73 9.09 -2.45
N ALA A 651 -9.82 9.76 -1.29
CA ALA A 651 -11.06 9.92 -0.54
C ALA A 651 -12.15 10.63 -1.38
N ASP A 652 -11.76 11.68 -2.10
CA ASP A 652 -12.64 12.43 -2.99
C ASP A 652 -13.20 11.55 -4.11
N THR A 653 -12.32 10.78 -4.75
CA THR A 653 -12.68 9.83 -5.80
C THR A 653 -13.69 8.79 -5.33
N ILE A 654 -13.43 8.16 -4.18
CA ILE A 654 -14.30 7.08 -3.69
C ILE A 654 -15.65 7.62 -3.23
N LEU A 655 -15.71 8.83 -2.63
CA LEU A 655 -16.98 9.44 -2.23
C LEU A 655 -17.83 9.83 -3.44
N MET A 656 -17.23 10.42 -4.48
CA MET A 656 -17.96 10.73 -5.72
C MET A 656 -18.48 9.46 -6.40
N THR A 657 -17.63 8.44 -6.51
CA THR A 657 -18.01 7.18 -7.15
C THR A 657 -19.08 6.46 -6.33
N LEU A 658 -18.97 6.44 -5.01
CA LEU A 658 -19.97 5.84 -4.12
C LEU A 658 -21.29 6.62 -4.11
N GLN A 659 -21.25 7.96 -4.21
CA GLN A 659 -22.46 8.77 -4.38
C GLN A 659 -23.19 8.37 -5.66
N ASN A 660 -22.47 8.30 -6.78
CA ASN A 660 -23.05 7.88 -8.04
C ASN A 660 -23.64 6.46 -8.00
N ILE A 661 -22.98 5.51 -7.31
CA ILE A 661 -23.51 4.16 -7.09
C ILE A 661 -24.82 4.21 -6.29
N THR A 662 -24.81 4.91 -5.14
CA THR A 662 -25.96 4.97 -4.21
C THR A 662 -27.13 5.78 -4.75
N GLU A 663 -26.91 6.65 -5.75
CA GLU A 663 -27.96 7.38 -6.46
C GLU A 663 -28.83 6.51 -7.37
N GLY A 664 -28.35 5.32 -7.76
CA GLY A 664 -29.03 4.51 -8.77
C GLY A 664 -28.90 3.00 -8.57
N LEU A 665 -28.77 2.53 -7.33
CA LEU A 665 -28.83 1.10 -7.02
C LEU A 665 -30.11 0.49 -7.57
N VAL A 666 -29.98 -0.63 -8.29
CA VAL A 666 -31.12 -1.37 -8.86
C VAL A 666 -31.34 -2.64 -8.06
N VAL A 667 -32.53 -2.81 -7.49
CA VAL A 667 -32.91 -3.99 -6.70
C VAL A 667 -33.78 -4.90 -7.55
N TYR A 668 -33.59 -6.22 -7.43
CA TYR A 668 -34.38 -7.24 -8.13
C TYR A 668 -35.21 -8.11 -7.16
N PRO A 669 -36.37 -7.64 -6.67
CA PRO A 669 -37.16 -8.34 -5.65
C PRO A 669 -37.54 -9.78 -6.01
N LYS A 670 -37.76 -10.08 -7.29
CA LYS A 670 -38.14 -11.43 -7.75
C LYS A 670 -36.98 -12.43 -7.65
N VAL A 671 -35.74 -12.00 -7.89
CA VAL A 671 -34.56 -12.84 -7.68
C VAL A 671 -34.36 -13.10 -6.19
N ILE A 672 -34.47 -12.04 -5.36
CA ILE A 672 -34.37 -12.14 -3.90
C ILE A 672 -35.43 -13.12 -3.36
N THR A 673 -36.68 -12.99 -3.81
CA THR A 673 -37.78 -13.88 -3.40
C THR A 673 -37.49 -15.33 -3.77
N ARG A 674 -36.93 -15.58 -4.97
CA ARG A 674 -36.54 -16.93 -5.39
C ARG A 674 -35.45 -17.52 -4.48
N HIS A 675 -34.41 -16.75 -4.15
CA HIS A 675 -33.35 -17.22 -3.26
C HIS A 675 -33.87 -17.51 -1.85
N VAL A 676 -34.73 -16.63 -1.32
CA VAL A 676 -35.39 -16.85 -0.03
C VAL A 676 -36.22 -18.14 -0.07
N ALA A 677 -36.99 -18.39 -1.13
CA ALA A 677 -37.79 -19.60 -1.26
C ALA A 677 -36.97 -20.89 -1.28
N GLN A 678 -35.72 -20.86 -1.76
CA GLN A 678 -34.83 -22.04 -1.75
C GLN A 678 -34.26 -22.36 -0.36
N GLU A 679 -34.11 -21.37 0.52
CA GLU A 679 -33.43 -21.54 1.82
C GLU A 679 -34.37 -21.47 3.03
N LEU A 680 -35.49 -20.74 2.93
CA LEU A 680 -36.46 -20.56 4.00
C LEU A 680 -37.06 -21.87 4.52
N PRO A 681 -37.33 -22.90 3.68
CA PRO A 681 -37.81 -24.18 4.19
C PRO A 681 -36.89 -24.78 5.26
N PHE A 682 -35.56 -24.74 5.07
CA PHE A 682 -34.61 -25.25 6.06
C PHE A 682 -34.62 -24.42 7.35
N MET A 683 -34.72 -23.10 7.24
CA MET A 683 -34.78 -22.17 8.39
C MET A 683 -36.12 -22.24 9.14
N SER A 684 -37.19 -22.70 8.50
CA SER A 684 -38.53 -22.77 9.08
C SER A 684 -38.79 -24.00 9.96
N SER A 685 -37.81 -24.90 10.08
CA SER A 685 -37.94 -26.17 10.81
C SER A 685 -38.46 -26.00 12.25
N GLU A 686 -37.97 -25.01 13.01
CA GLU A 686 -38.47 -24.72 14.36
C GLU A 686 -39.92 -24.20 14.34
N ASN A 687 -40.30 -23.37 13.36
CA ASN A 687 -41.67 -22.87 13.23
C ASN A 687 -42.65 -24.01 12.92
N VAL A 688 -42.24 -24.96 12.09
CA VAL A 688 -42.99 -26.18 11.77
C VAL A 688 -43.15 -27.06 13.03
N ILE A 689 -42.09 -27.23 13.82
CA ILE A 689 -42.15 -27.97 15.09
C ILE A 689 -43.11 -27.29 16.07
N MET A 690 -42.99 -25.98 16.28
CA MET A 690 -43.89 -25.22 17.17
C MET A 690 -45.35 -25.33 16.74
N ALA A 691 -45.61 -25.30 15.44
CA ALA A 691 -46.94 -25.47 14.86
C ALA A 691 -47.52 -26.86 15.15
N MET A 692 -46.72 -27.93 15.02
CA MET A 692 -47.12 -29.31 15.36
C MET A 692 -47.37 -29.50 16.86
N VAL A 693 -46.55 -28.89 17.72
CA VAL A 693 -46.76 -28.95 19.18
C VAL A 693 -48.07 -28.27 19.58
N LYS A 694 -48.41 -27.13 18.96
CA LYS A 694 -49.68 -26.43 19.22
C LYS A 694 -50.92 -27.23 18.83
N THR A 695 -50.82 -28.17 17.89
CA THR A 695 -51.90 -29.08 17.51
C THR A 695 -51.93 -30.36 18.35
N GLY A 696 -51.06 -30.47 19.38
CA GLY A 696 -51.00 -31.59 20.31
C GLY A 696 -49.96 -32.67 19.97
N GLY A 697 -49.08 -32.42 18.99
CA GLY A 697 -48.00 -33.34 18.62
C GLY A 697 -46.81 -33.33 19.59
N ASP A 698 -46.07 -34.43 19.63
CA ASP A 698 -44.81 -34.53 20.39
C ASP A 698 -43.67 -33.77 19.69
N ARG A 699 -42.92 -32.98 20.47
CA ARG A 699 -41.83 -32.16 19.96
C ARG A 699 -40.68 -33.00 19.41
N GLN A 700 -40.31 -34.07 20.10
CA GLN A 700 -39.14 -34.89 19.78
C GLN A 700 -39.40 -35.72 18.52
N ASP A 701 -40.61 -36.28 18.40
CA ASP A 701 -41.04 -36.99 17.20
C ASP A 701 -41.09 -36.06 15.98
N CYS A 702 -41.61 -34.84 16.15
CA CYS A 702 -41.67 -33.85 15.08
C CYS A 702 -40.27 -33.42 14.63
N HIS A 703 -39.36 -33.20 15.59
CA HIS A 703 -37.98 -32.85 15.32
C HIS A 703 -37.26 -33.94 14.51
N GLU A 704 -37.41 -35.21 14.90
CA GLU A 704 -36.76 -36.31 14.19
C GLU A 704 -37.31 -36.47 12.77
N LYS A 705 -38.63 -36.37 12.59
CA LYS A 705 -39.23 -36.40 11.24
C LYS A 705 -38.77 -35.25 10.36
N ILE A 706 -38.79 -34.01 10.85
CA ILE A 706 -38.34 -32.87 10.04
C ILE A 706 -36.84 -32.94 9.73
N ARG A 707 -36.03 -33.51 10.65
CA ARG A 707 -34.59 -33.74 10.45
C ARG A 707 -34.33 -34.68 9.27
N VAL A 708 -35.04 -35.81 9.21
CA VAL A 708 -34.92 -36.78 8.10
C VAL A 708 -35.31 -36.13 6.76
N LEU A 709 -36.48 -35.49 6.68
CA LEU A 709 -36.91 -34.82 5.46
C LEU A 709 -35.95 -33.70 5.03
N SER A 710 -35.39 -32.97 5.98
CA SER A 710 -34.41 -31.90 5.72
C SER A 710 -33.09 -32.46 5.16
N GLN A 711 -32.62 -33.62 5.66
CA GLN A 711 -31.42 -34.28 5.14
C GLN A 711 -31.63 -34.76 3.71
N GLU A 712 -32.79 -35.37 3.43
CA GLU A 712 -33.15 -35.81 2.08
C GLU A 712 -33.25 -34.63 1.09
N ALA A 713 -33.91 -33.54 1.48
CA ALA A 713 -34.00 -32.32 0.65
C ALA A 713 -32.62 -31.67 0.44
N ALA A 714 -31.77 -31.63 1.48
CA ALA A 714 -30.40 -31.13 1.35
C ALA A 714 -29.55 -32.01 0.41
N GLU A 715 -29.79 -33.32 0.39
CA GLU A 715 -29.17 -34.23 -0.57
C GLU A 715 -29.61 -33.92 -2.01
N GLN A 716 -30.90 -33.68 -2.25
CA GLN A 716 -31.40 -33.27 -3.58
C GLN A 716 -30.71 -32.00 -4.09
N VAL A 717 -30.55 -30.99 -3.22
CA VAL A 717 -29.87 -29.74 -3.57
C VAL A 717 -28.38 -29.97 -3.83
N LYS A 718 -27.68 -30.66 -2.92
CA LYS A 718 -26.21 -30.73 -2.94
C LYS A 718 -25.64 -31.81 -3.85
N GLN A 719 -26.26 -32.99 -3.89
CA GLN A 719 -25.78 -34.12 -4.70
C GLN A 719 -26.37 -34.12 -6.11
N HIS A 720 -27.58 -33.60 -6.27
CA HIS A 720 -28.31 -33.68 -7.55
C HIS A 720 -28.55 -32.32 -8.22
N GLY A 721 -28.27 -31.20 -7.54
CA GLY A 721 -28.43 -29.86 -8.10
C GLY A 721 -29.88 -29.49 -8.41
N LEU A 722 -30.84 -30.10 -7.71
CA LEU A 722 -32.27 -29.85 -7.85
C LEU A 722 -32.74 -28.71 -6.92
N ASP A 723 -33.94 -28.19 -7.16
CA ASP A 723 -34.58 -27.24 -6.25
C ASP A 723 -34.90 -27.90 -4.90
N ASN A 724 -34.96 -27.10 -3.84
CA ASN A 724 -35.34 -27.56 -2.51
C ASN A 724 -36.81 -28.04 -2.50
N ASP A 725 -37.01 -29.34 -2.19
CA ASP A 725 -38.31 -29.99 -2.17
C ASP A 725 -38.85 -30.27 -0.75
N LEU A 726 -38.24 -29.70 0.30
CA LEU A 726 -38.61 -29.95 1.71
C LEU A 726 -40.09 -29.66 1.99
N VAL A 727 -40.63 -28.56 1.46
CA VAL A 727 -42.05 -28.21 1.67
C VAL A 727 -42.98 -29.25 1.05
N ASP A 728 -42.64 -29.78 -0.13
CA ASP A 728 -43.43 -30.81 -0.78
C ASP A 728 -43.33 -32.16 -0.07
N ARG A 729 -42.17 -32.46 0.54
CA ARG A 729 -42.02 -33.63 1.42
C ARG A 729 -42.92 -33.52 2.66
N ILE A 730 -42.93 -32.35 3.31
CA ILE A 730 -43.82 -32.07 4.45
C ILE A 730 -45.29 -32.24 4.05
N ARG A 731 -45.69 -31.72 2.88
CA ARG A 731 -47.08 -31.85 2.37
C ARG A 731 -47.51 -33.30 2.13
N ARG A 732 -46.57 -34.19 1.80
CA ARG A 732 -46.85 -35.60 1.47
C ARG A 732 -46.75 -36.53 2.67
N ASP A 733 -46.02 -36.17 3.73
CA ASP A 733 -45.91 -36.98 4.93
C ASP A 733 -47.19 -36.81 5.80
N PRO A 734 -47.97 -37.89 6.02
CA PRO A 734 -49.21 -37.84 6.78
C PRO A 734 -49.06 -37.29 8.21
N TYR A 735 -47.86 -37.34 8.79
CA TYR A 735 -47.59 -36.80 10.11
C TYR A 735 -47.87 -35.30 10.21
N PHE A 736 -47.63 -34.53 9.15
CA PHE A 736 -47.82 -33.08 9.15
C PHE A 736 -49.24 -32.66 8.74
N ALA A 737 -50.17 -33.60 8.55
CA ALA A 737 -51.58 -33.30 8.21
C ALA A 737 -52.22 -32.19 9.07
N PRO A 738 -51.99 -32.11 10.40
CA PRO A 738 -52.61 -31.08 11.24
C PRO A 738 -52.18 -29.64 10.92
N ILE A 739 -51.01 -29.44 10.30
CA ILE A 739 -50.46 -28.10 10.02
C ILE A 739 -50.53 -27.70 8.55
N LEU A 740 -50.95 -28.58 7.65
CA LEU A 740 -51.05 -28.27 6.22
C LEU A 740 -51.87 -26.99 5.93
N PRO A 741 -53.00 -26.72 6.59
CA PRO A 741 -53.78 -25.49 6.34
C PRO A 741 -53.02 -24.19 6.66
N GLN A 742 -51.99 -24.26 7.52
CA GLN A 742 -51.19 -23.10 7.95
C GLN A 742 -49.76 -23.11 7.39
N LEU A 743 -49.36 -24.14 6.64
CA LEU A 743 -47.97 -24.32 6.19
C LEU A 743 -47.46 -23.16 5.33
N ASP A 744 -48.28 -22.66 4.40
CA ASP A 744 -47.90 -21.52 3.56
C ASP A 744 -47.74 -20.23 4.38
N ALA A 745 -48.57 -20.03 5.40
CA ALA A 745 -48.45 -18.89 6.31
C ALA A 745 -47.21 -18.99 7.22
N LEU A 746 -46.83 -20.20 7.63
CA LEU A 746 -45.60 -20.45 8.40
C LEU A 746 -44.32 -20.19 7.59
N LEU A 747 -44.44 -20.14 6.26
CA LEU A 747 -43.35 -19.88 5.32
C LEU A 747 -43.38 -18.44 4.77
N ASP A 748 -44.21 -17.54 5.33
CA ASP A 748 -44.21 -16.13 4.92
C ASP A 748 -42.88 -15.46 5.30
N PRO A 749 -42.04 -15.03 4.34
CA PRO A 749 -40.76 -14.38 4.62
C PRO A 749 -40.88 -13.13 5.51
N SER A 750 -42.02 -12.44 5.47
CA SER A 750 -42.25 -11.23 6.27
C SER A 750 -42.19 -11.49 7.78
N THR A 751 -42.46 -12.73 8.19
CA THR A 751 -42.45 -13.14 9.61
C THR A 751 -41.05 -13.51 10.12
N PHE A 752 -40.06 -13.68 9.22
CA PHE A 752 -38.70 -14.11 9.57
C PHE A 752 -37.68 -12.96 9.68
N VAL A 753 -38.08 -11.72 9.38
CA VAL A 753 -37.17 -10.55 9.41
C VAL A 753 -37.04 -9.89 10.79
N GLY A 754 -37.70 -10.42 11.81
CA GLY A 754 -37.66 -9.90 13.18
C GLY A 754 -37.99 -8.41 13.25
N ARG A 755 -37.16 -7.62 13.96
CA ARG A 755 -37.31 -6.16 14.10
C ARG A 755 -36.64 -5.34 12.98
N ALA A 756 -36.22 -5.97 11.88
CA ALA A 756 -35.43 -5.29 10.85
C ALA A 756 -36.07 -3.98 10.34
N PRO A 757 -37.39 -3.92 10.02
CA PRO A 757 -37.99 -2.67 9.54
C PRO A 757 -37.99 -1.54 10.59
N GLN A 758 -38.27 -1.86 11.86
CA GLN A 758 -38.30 -0.86 12.94
C GLN A 758 -36.90 -0.34 13.26
N GLN A 759 -35.92 -1.24 13.31
CA GLN A 759 -34.52 -0.86 13.53
C GLN A 759 -33.99 0.10 12.46
N VAL A 760 -34.45 -0.03 11.20
CA VAL A 760 -34.10 0.93 10.15
C VAL A 760 -34.65 2.32 10.48
N VAL A 761 -35.93 2.41 10.85
CA VAL A 761 -36.57 3.70 11.15
C VAL A 761 -35.91 4.38 12.36
N GLU A 762 -35.78 3.64 13.48
CA GLU A 762 -35.15 4.09 14.72
C GLU A 762 -33.74 4.64 14.45
N PHE A 763 -32.89 3.88 13.74
CA PHE A 763 -31.54 4.30 13.40
C PHE A 763 -31.48 5.55 12.51
N LEU A 764 -32.35 5.64 11.50
CA LEU A 764 -32.36 6.80 10.61
C LEU A 764 -32.77 8.08 11.37
N GLU A 765 -33.76 7.98 12.24
CA GLU A 765 -34.28 9.13 13.02
C GLU A 765 -33.31 9.59 14.10
N GLU A 766 -32.70 8.66 14.84
CA GLU A 766 -31.89 8.95 16.02
C GLU A 766 -30.42 9.27 15.68
N GLU A 767 -29.85 8.62 14.66
CA GLU A 767 -28.39 8.67 14.41
C GLU A 767 -28.05 9.36 13.08
N VAL A 768 -28.85 9.16 12.03
CA VAL A 768 -28.52 9.63 10.66
C VAL A 768 -29.02 11.04 10.39
N TYR A 769 -30.33 11.29 10.53
CA TYR A 769 -30.91 12.59 10.22
C TYR A 769 -30.36 13.76 11.05
N PRO A 770 -29.99 13.59 12.34
CA PRO A 770 -29.34 14.66 13.10
C PRO A 770 -28.01 15.11 12.51
N ILE A 771 -27.21 14.18 11.97
CA ILE A 771 -25.94 14.50 11.32
C ILE A 771 -26.18 15.27 10.01
N LEU A 772 -27.14 14.82 9.20
CA LEU A 772 -27.46 15.46 7.92
C LEU A 772 -27.95 16.91 8.08
N LYS A 773 -28.54 17.28 9.22
CA LYS A 773 -28.92 18.68 9.52
C LYS A 773 -27.73 19.63 9.49
N ASN A 774 -26.52 19.17 9.80
CA ASN A 774 -25.29 19.98 9.75
C ASN A 774 -24.90 20.39 8.33
N TYR A 775 -25.44 19.71 7.31
CA TYR A 775 -25.09 19.88 5.90
C TYR A 775 -26.24 20.46 5.07
N LYS A 776 -27.29 20.96 5.73
CA LYS A 776 -28.43 21.57 5.04
C LYS A 776 -27.97 22.76 4.19
N GLY A 777 -28.23 22.72 2.89
CA GLY A 777 -27.80 23.75 1.93
C GLY A 777 -26.38 23.55 1.38
N LEU A 778 -25.67 22.50 1.80
CA LEU A 778 -24.37 22.08 1.26
C LEU A 778 -24.48 20.77 0.46
N GLU A 779 -25.69 20.36 0.09
CA GLU A 779 -25.94 19.11 -0.61
C GLU A 779 -25.27 19.14 -2.00
N SER A 780 -24.51 18.10 -2.32
CA SER A 780 -23.96 17.97 -3.67
C SER A 780 -25.10 17.58 -4.64
N GLY A 781 -25.07 18.17 -5.83
CA GLY A 781 -25.93 17.74 -6.93
C GLY A 781 -25.65 16.29 -7.33
N LYS A 782 -26.44 15.78 -8.29
CA LYS A 782 -26.21 14.45 -8.88
C LYS A 782 -24.77 14.35 -9.41
N VAL A 783 -24.10 13.23 -9.15
CA VAL A 783 -22.72 13.02 -9.62
C VAL A 783 -22.73 12.28 -10.95
N GLU A 784 -22.16 12.92 -11.98
CA GLU A 784 -21.86 12.27 -13.26
C GLU A 784 -20.41 11.77 -13.26
N LEU A 785 -20.23 10.51 -13.64
CA LEU A 785 -18.89 9.92 -13.83
C LEU A 785 -18.56 9.93 -15.32
N HIS A 786 -17.62 10.79 -15.74
CA HIS A 786 -17.22 10.91 -17.14
C HIS A 786 -16.21 9.84 -17.61
N ILE A 787 -15.94 8.78 -16.80
CA ILE A 787 -14.80 7.85 -17.00
C ILE A 787 -15.01 6.37 -16.66
#